data_AF-A0A4E9ENQ3-F1
#
_entry.id   AF-A0A4E9ENQ3-F1
#
_cell.length_a   1.000
_cell.length_b   1.000
_cell.length_c   1.000
_cell.angle_alpha   90.00
_cell.angle_beta   90.00
_cell.angle_gamma   90.00
#
_symmetry.space_group_name_H-M   'P 1'
#
loop_
_entity.id
_entity.type
_entity.pdbx_description
1 polymer ?
#
loop_
_entity_poly.entity_id
_entity_poly.type
_entity_poly.pdbx_seq_one_letter_code
_entity_poly.pdbx_strand_id
1 'polypeptide(L)'
;MVTTGPLFPPDLIGADVVSSFPQGYTIRPLERGDYAKGFLDCLSVLSDVGNVSQDQFEERFDWMKIQGQGVHFHVVIEHENRIVGTGAIIVERKFIHNLGLIGHIEEIAIGKDFQGKGLGLKLLASLSSIAKNVGCYKTTLGTSPDNEPFYVKCGYNNTLKSQRNPIIGDKCDRLSSSIVVATPDIHGDLSSNKLVYTKFIICNQISLGIFTMAPHAEQDESTPGITRLPPPARPAFSASPPRLLIIGAGNRGKAYAEAIKNASNGVIVGVVEPIALKRRHLGRKYIWGTREPTPGEEFSDWPEFVEWELSRRQKAASGATDVPEGVDAVFVCVQDGMHKDVVLGLAPLKLHIMCEKPLAPNLEDCMAIYNSLSPDSSGCSEKLFAIGHVLRYSPHNIMMRKLLLEDKVIGDIMAVNHTEPVGWYHFTHSYVRGNWRNEKAAAPSLLAKSCHDMDILYWILAASPPGSNKPTHVPKDISSSGSLQYFRKERKPVEAGNATNCLSCAYEPSCQFSAKRIYTGADLKSQQQEHFCTVVAPEIEDCVPNSDPEIAKKAILSKLAEDYSEDTSAEDVSKRNTFGRCVYECDNDVCDNQVVTLSWDADPVAAPGETPLQALSGRGSKTATLHMVAFTEKICTRFTHIYGVHGEMYADSSSITVTDFRTCKKTVHYPHIPEGGGHGDGDEGLTRQFVLAVDRVKNHGEKVSMAQREYIKCNLRDVLMSHSMVFAAEEARKGRKVIDFQEWFEKEVMIKLRT
;
A
#
# COMPACT_ATOMS: atom_id res chain seq x y z
N MET A 1 4.66 30.49 6.25
CA MET A 1 3.84 31.66 5.84
C MET A 1 2.97 32.03 7.02
N VAL A 2 2.95 33.29 7.45
CA VAL A 2 2.08 33.74 8.56
C VAL A 2 0.63 33.65 8.08
N THR A 3 -0.21 32.86 8.77
CA THR A 3 -1.60 32.73 8.37
C THR A 3 -2.41 33.94 8.85
N THR A 4 -3.24 34.52 7.97
CA THR A 4 -4.08 35.69 8.30
C THR A 4 -5.55 35.29 8.39
N GLY A 5 -6.30 35.88 9.32
CA GLY A 5 -7.74 35.66 9.52
C GLY A 5 -8.11 34.56 10.54
N PRO A 6 -9.41 34.28 10.73
CA PRO A 6 -9.91 33.32 11.72
C PRO A 6 -9.50 31.87 11.43
N LEU A 7 -9.55 31.02 12.45
CA LEU A 7 -9.20 29.59 12.35
C LEU A 7 -10.08 28.84 11.33
N PHE A 8 -11.35 29.21 11.24
CA PHE A 8 -12.31 28.69 10.28
C PHE A 8 -13.34 29.78 9.88
N PRO A 9 -14.15 29.58 8.82
CA PRO A 9 -15.16 30.55 8.39
C PRO A 9 -16.20 30.87 9.49
N PRO A 10 -16.38 32.14 9.89
CA PRO A 10 -17.29 32.50 10.99
C PRO A 10 -18.77 32.14 10.77
N ASP A 11 -19.20 31.98 9.53
CA ASP A 11 -20.56 31.60 9.12
C ASP A 11 -20.93 30.15 9.50
N LEU A 12 -19.96 29.33 9.90
CA LEU A 12 -20.23 28.03 10.52
C LEU A 12 -20.89 28.15 11.90
N ILE A 13 -20.81 29.31 12.55
CA ILE A 13 -21.56 29.61 13.77
C ILE A 13 -22.93 30.17 13.35
N GLY A 14 -24.02 29.48 13.71
CA GLY A 14 -25.38 29.86 13.31
C GLY A 14 -25.73 31.31 13.69
N ALA A 15 -26.32 32.05 12.77
CA ALA A 15 -26.64 33.47 12.96
C ALA A 15 -27.65 33.71 14.11
N ASP A 16 -28.54 32.75 14.35
CA ASP A 16 -29.44 32.72 15.51
C ASP A 16 -28.67 32.58 16.83
N VAL A 17 -27.59 31.79 16.85
CA VAL A 17 -26.72 31.66 18.02
C VAL A 17 -25.92 32.94 18.25
N VAL A 18 -25.33 33.51 17.19
CA VAL A 18 -24.57 34.78 17.25
C VAL A 18 -25.44 35.90 17.81
N SER A 19 -26.66 36.07 17.29
CA SER A 19 -27.60 37.10 17.74
C SER A 19 -28.15 36.88 19.15
N SER A 20 -28.00 35.66 19.70
CA SER A 20 -28.43 35.36 21.06
C SER A 20 -27.49 35.90 22.14
N PHE A 21 -26.25 36.29 21.81
CA PHE A 21 -25.29 36.78 22.80
C PHE A 21 -25.70 38.16 23.35
N PRO A 22 -25.53 38.43 24.66
CA PRO A 22 -25.84 39.74 25.23
C PRO A 22 -25.00 40.85 24.59
N GLN A 23 -25.53 42.08 24.59
CA GLN A 23 -24.81 43.24 24.09
C GLN A 23 -23.43 43.36 24.75
N GLY A 24 -22.39 43.56 23.93
CA GLY A 24 -21.00 43.64 24.39
C GLY A 24 -20.24 42.31 24.42
N TYR A 25 -20.89 41.17 24.14
CA TYR A 25 -20.23 39.87 23.99
C TYR A 25 -20.24 39.45 22.52
N THR A 26 -19.15 38.88 22.03
CA THR A 26 -19.04 38.40 20.65
C THR A 26 -18.53 36.97 20.62
N ILE A 27 -19.29 36.07 19.98
CA ILE A 27 -18.84 34.70 19.70
C ILE A 27 -18.21 34.66 18.31
N ARG A 28 -17.00 34.14 18.19
CA ARG A 28 -16.28 34.06 16.91
C ARG A 28 -15.25 32.92 16.91
N PRO A 29 -14.75 32.49 15.73
CA PRO A 29 -13.62 31.58 15.68
C PRO A 29 -12.38 32.16 16.39
N LEU A 30 -11.53 31.28 16.91
CA LEU A 30 -10.22 31.63 17.43
C LEU A 30 -9.40 32.34 16.34
N GLU A 31 -8.64 33.36 16.74
CA GLU A 31 -7.73 34.10 15.87
C GLU A 31 -6.29 34.01 16.40
N ARG A 32 -5.33 34.11 15.47
CA ARG A 32 -3.89 34.03 15.78
C ARG A 32 -3.44 35.04 16.83
N GLY A 33 -4.10 36.20 16.92
CA GLY A 33 -3.79 37.25 17.90
C GLY A 33 -4.43 37.07 19.28
N ASP A 34 -5.25 36.05 19.50
CA ASP A 34 -6.01 35.88 20.75
C ASP A 34 -5.14 35.47 21.95
N TYR A 35 -3.87 35.11 21.71
CA TYR A 35 -2.86 34.99 22.77
C TYR A 35 -2.80 36.28 23.61
N ALA A 36 -2.68 37.44 22.95
CA ALA A 36 -2.59 38.75 23.60
C ALA A 36 -3.91 39.18 24.26
N LYS A 37 -5.02 38.55 23.91
CA LYS A 37 -6.34 38.79 24.50
C LYS A 37 -6.64 37.87 25.69
N GLY A 38 -5.69 37.03 26.12
CA GLY A 38 -5.81 36.16 27.28
C GLY A 38 -6.55 34.85 27.02
N PHE A 39 -6.45 34.28 25.80
CA PHE A 39 -7.04 32.98 25.49
C PHE A 39 -6.60 31.88 26.47
N LEU A 40 -5.29 31.77 26.71
CA LEU A 40 -4.73 30.77 27.63
C LEU A 40 -5.12 31.04 29.09
N ASP A 41 -5.22 32.30 29.48
CA ASP A 41 -5.69 32.69 30.82
C ASP A 41 -7.14 32.21 31.04
N CYS A 42 -8.00 32.37 30.02
CA CYS A 42 -9.37 31.85 30.07
C CYS A 42 -9.40 30.33 30.18
N LEU A 43 -8.57 29.63 29.38
CA LEU A 43 -8.50 28.17 29.37
C LEU A 43 -7.95 27.59 30.69
N SER A 44 -7.08 28.32 31.39
CA SER A 44 -6.50 27.92 32.68
C SER A 44 -7.52 27.70 33.80
N VAL A 45 -8.75 28.20 33.63
CA VAL A 45 -9.87 27.94 34.56
C VAL A 45 -10.33 26.48 34.49
N LEU A 46 -10.10 25.80 33.37
CA LEU A 46 -10.48 24.40 33.15
C LEU A 46 -9.41 23.41 33.62
N SER A 47 -8.14 23.64 33.27
CA SER A 47 -7.01 22.75 33.58
C SER A 47 -5.69 23.51 33.56
N ASP A 48 -4.62 22.88 34.04
CA ASP A 48 -3.26 23.41 33.85
C ASP A 48 -2.92 23.48 32.35
N VAL A 49 -2.57 24.68 31.89
CA VAL A 49 -2.19 24.98 30.50
C VAL A 49 -0.67 24.90 30.32
N GLY A 50 0.11 25.00 31.41
CA GLY A 50 1.57 25.10 31.36
C GLY A 50 2.08 26.45 30.82
N ASN A 51 3.39 26.53 30.61
CA ASN A 51 4.08 27.75 30.16
C ASN A 51 4.17 27.81 28.62
N VAL A 52 3.05 28.14 27.97
CA VAL A 52 3.00 28.28 26.50
C VAL A 52 3.37 29.72 26.08
N SER A 53 4.44 29.87 25.31
CA SER A 53 4.85 31.15 24.74
C SER A 53 3.95 31.59 23.58
N GLN A 54 4.01 32.87 23.21
CA GLN A 54 3.25 33.41 22.07
C GLN A 54 3.61 32.67 20.77
N ASP A 55 4.90 32.42 20.53
CA ASP A 55 5.37 31.73 19.32
C ASP A 55 4.81 30.30 19.23
N GLN A 56 4.79 29.58 20.35
CA GLN A 56 4.22 28.22 20.40
C GLN A 56 2.71 28.21 20.19
N PHE A 57 1.98 29.21 20.72
CA PHE A 57 0.57 29.38 20.45
C PHE A 57 0.31 29.66 18.97
N GLU A 58 1.10 30.58 18.39
CA GLU A 58 0.99 30.96 16.99
C GLU A 58 1.32 29.80 16.04
N GLU A 59 2.36 29.02 16.35
CA GLU A 59 2.72 27.81 15.61
C GLU A 59 1.59 26.77 15.67
N ARG A 60 1.01 26.54 16.87
CA ARG A 60 -0.13 25.64 17.04
C ARG A 60 -1.35 26.12 16.24
N PHE A 61 -1.63 27.41 16.26
CA PHE A 61 -2.70 28.02 15.49
C PHE A 61 -2.48 27.83 13.99
N ASP A 62 -1.27 28.13 13.49
CA ASP A 62 -0.92 28.00 12.07
C ASP A 62 -1.03 26.53 11.61
N TRP A 63 -0.62 25.57 12.45
CA TRP A 63 -0.80 24.15 12.18
C TRP A 63 -2.29 23.76 12.12
N MET A 64 -3.10 24.17 13.09
CA MET A 64 -4.54 23.86 13.10
C MET A 64 -5.26 24.47 11.90
N LYS A 65 -4.85 25.66 11.46
CA LYS A 65 -5.45 26.35 10.32
C LYS A 65 -5.11 25.70 8.98
N ILE A 66 -3.90 25.18 8.82
CA ILE A 66 -3.43 24.61 7.54
C ILE A 66 -3.68 23.10 7.51
N GLN A 67 -3.14 22.37 8.49
CA GLN A 67 -3.14 20.90 8.54
C GLN A 67 -4.38 20.36 9.25
N GLY A 68 -4.91 21.11 10.23
CA GLY A 68 -6.10 20.74 11.00
C GLY A 68 -7.44 21.15 10.37
N GLN A 69 -7.44 21.66 9.13
CA GLN A 69 -8.63 22.19 8.48
C GLN A 69 -9.72 21.12 8.33
N GLY A 70 -10.94 21.43 8.77
CA GLY A 70 -12.07 20.50 8.73
C GLY A 70 -12.06 19.44 9.84
N VAL A 71 -11.13 19.53 10.79
CA VAL A 71 -11.06 18.68 11.99
C VAL A 71 -11.15 19.53 13.26
N HIS A 72 -10.40 20.64 13.36
CA HIS A 72 -10.34 21.48 14.55
C HIS A 72 -11.16 22.76 14.41
N PHE A 73 -12.12 22.97 15.32
CA PHE A 73 -12.92 24.19 15.38
C PHE A 73 -12.89 24.75 16.81
N HIS A 74 -12.17 25.85 17.02
CA HIS A 74 -12.07 26.52 18.32
C HIS A 74 -12.83 27.84 18.28
N VAL A 75 -13.71 28.04 19.26
CA VAL A 75 -14.55 29.23 19.37
C VAL A 75 -14.17 29.98 20.63
N VAL A 76 -14.23 31.31 20.56
CA VAL A 76 -14.00 32.20 21.70
C VAL A 76 -15.17 33.14 21.88
N ILE A 77 -15.44 33.48 23.14
CA ILE A 77 -16.30 34.59 23.53
C ILE A 77 -15.38 35.75 23.91
N GLU A 78 -15.49 36.84 23.17
CA GLU A 78 -14.79 38.08 23.44
C GLU A 78 -15.70 39.09 24.14
N HIS A 79 -15.18 39.78 25.16
CA HIS A 79 -15.80 40.89 25.85
C HIS A 79 -14.72 41.89 26.24
N GLU A 80 -14.92 43.18 25.93
CA GLU A 80 -13.95 44.26 26.25
C GLU A 80 -12.50 43.95 25.81
N ASN A 81 -12.33 43.41 24.59
CA ASN A 81 -11.04 43.01 24.01
C ASN A 81 -10.28 41.92 24.81
N ARG A 82 -11.01 41.11 25.59
CA ARG A 82 -10.48 39.94 26.32
C ARG A 82 -11.27 38.69 25.95
N ILE A 83 -10.57 37.55 25.90
CA ILE A 83 -11.22 36.25 25.79
C ILE A 83 -11.77 35.87 27.17
N VAL A 84 -13.09 35.72 27.26
CA VAL A 84 -13.83 35.44 28.51
C VAL A 84 -14.50 34.07 28.52
N GLY A 85 -14.50 33.39 27.37
CA GLY A 85 -14.93 32.00 27.24
C GLY A 85 -14.31 31.34 26.02
N THR A 86 -14.13 30.03 26.07
CA THR A 86 -13.67 29.24 24.92
C THR A 86 -14.17 27.81 24.98
N GLY A 87 -14.30 27.19 23.81
CA GLY A 87 -14.58 25.78 23.65
C GLY A 87 -14.18 25.28 22.26
N ALA A 88 -13.92 23.99 22.16
CA ALA A 88 -13.51 23.34 20.93
C ALA A 88 -14.50 22.25 20.51
N ILE A 89 -14.59 22.02 19.21
CA ILE A 89 -15.17 20.80 18.65
C ILE A 89 -14.18 20.15 17.69
N ILE A 90 -13.92 18.87 17.92
CA ILE A 90 -13.03 18.02 17.13
C ILE A 90 -13.89 17.07 16.30
N VAL A 91 -13.81 17.18 14.98
CA VAL A 91 -14.62 16.38 14.06
C VAL A 91 -13.90 15.09 13.71
N GLU A 92 -14.42 13.99 14.22
CA GLU A 92 -13.96 12.64 13.90
C GLU A 92 -14.73 12.09 12.68
N ARG A 93 -13.99 11.59 11.69
CA ARG A 93 -14.55 10.91 10.51
C ARG A 93 -14.62 9.41 10.80
N LYS A 94 -15.83 8.84 10.77
CA LYS A 94 -16.04 7.40 10.99
C LYS A 94 -16.19 6.68 9.66
N PHE A 95 -15.73 5.43 9.58
CA PHE A 95 -16.10 4.52 8.48
C PHE A 95 -17.50 3.91 8.69
N ILE A 96 -17.93 3.83 9.95
CA ILE A 96 -19.27 3.38 10.35
C ILE A 96 -20.29 4.52 10.20
N HIS A 97 -21.58 4.18 10.30
CA HIS A 97 -22.69 5.14 10.14
C HIS A 97 -22.66 5.88 8.79
N ASN A 98 -22.36 5.15 7.70
CA ASN A 98 -22.34 5.66 6.33
C ASN A 98 -21.34 6.82 6.13
N LEU A 99 -20.08 6.61 6.49
CA LEU A 99 -19.03 7.64 6.50
C LEU A 99 -19.37 8.85 7.39
N GLY A 100 -20.08 8.59 8.48
CA GLY A 100 -20.64 9.63 9.34
C GLY A 100 -19.57 10.45 10.07
N LEU A 101 -19.90 11.70 10.38
CA LEU A 101 -19.04 12.58 11.18
C LEU A 101 -19.57 12.65 12.62
N ILE A 102 -18.67 12.55 13.61
CA ILE A 102 -18.98 12.79 15.02
C ILE A 102 -18.21 14.02 15.48
N GLY A 103 -18.88 14.92 16.21
CA GLY A 103 -18.23 16.05 16.85
C GLY A 103 -17.94 15.78 18.33
N HIS A 104 -16.68 15.85 18.74
CA HIS A 104 -16.28 15.76 20.14
C HIS A 104 -16.09 17.16 20.70
N ILE A 105 -16.91 17.55 21.67
CA ILE A 105 -16.82 18.85 22.33
C ILE A 105 -15.83 18.74 23.48
N GLU A 106 -14.83 19.62 23.44
CA GLU A 106 -13.69 19.63 24.35
C GLU A 106 -13.40 21.07 24.83
N GLU A 107 -12.57 21.18 25.86
CA GLU A 107 -11.96 22.46 26.29
C GLU A 107 -12.96 23.58 26.63
N ILE A 108 -14.11 23.24 27.22
CA ILE A 108 -15.12 24.21 27.63
C ILE A 108 -14.66 24.99 28.87
N ALA A 109 -14.37 26.27 28.69
CA ALA A 109 -13.98 27.18 29.78
C ALA A 109 -14.75 28.50 29.71
N ILE A 110 -15.21 28.99 30.87
CA ILE A 110 -15.72 30.35 31.05
C ILE A 110 -14.93 30.97 32.20
N GLY A 111 -14.37 32.16 31.97
CA GLY A 111 -13.60 32.90 32.98
C GLY A 111 -14.40 33.07 34.28
N LYS A 112 -13.74 32.96 35.44
CA LYS A 112 -14.41 32.91 36.76
C LYS A 112 -15.39 34.06 36.98
N ASP A 113 -15.03 35.29 36.59
CA ASP A 113 -15.86 36.50 36.73
C ASP A 113 -17.06 36.55 35.76
N PHE A 114 -17.14 35.59 34.84
CA PHE A 114 -18.15 35.48 33.80
C PHE A 114 -19.05 34.24 33.95
N GLN A 115 -18.76 33.38 34.94
CA GLN A 115 -19.59 32.22 35.27
C GLN A 115 -20.95 32.65 35.85
N GLY A 116 -21.97 31.78 35.73
CA GLY A 116 -23.34 32.06 36.18
C GLY A 116 -24.15 33.03 35.29
N LYS A 117 -23.53 33.65 34.27
CA LYS A 117 -24.18 34.60 33.35
C LYS A 117 -24.84 33.96 32.12
N GLY A 118 -24.96 32.63 32.09
CA GLY A 118 -25.54 31.88 30.96
C GLY A 118 -24.65 31.75 29.72
N LEU A 119 -23.41 32.24 29.76
CA LEU A 119 -22.48 32.20 28.62
C LEU A 119 -22.06 30.78 28.23
N GLY A 120 -21.88 29.87 29.19
CA GLY A 120 -21.55 28.47 28.91
C GLY A 120 -22.63 27.73 28.10
N LEU A 121 -23.92 28.02 28.36
CA LEU A 121 -25.03 27.47 27.60
C LEU A 121 -24.99 27.94 26.13
N LYS A 122 -24.70 29.23 25.91
CA LYS A 122 -24.58 29.81 24.57
C LYS A 122 -23.35 29.32 23.81
N LEU A 123 -22.25 29.10 24.52
CA LEU A 123 -21.03 28.48 23.97
C LEU A 123 -21.32 27.07 23.46
N LEU A 124 -22.00 26.23 24.26
CA LEU A 124 -22.38 24.87 23.85
C LEU A 124 -23.36 24.87 22.67
N ALA A 125 -24.30 25.82 22.64
CA ALA A 125 -25.17 26.02 21.48
C ALA A 125 -24.37 26.39 20.21
N SER A 126 -23.31 27.19 20.36
CA SER A 126 -22.41 27.56 19.26
C SER A 126 -21.66 26.35 18.71
N LEU A 127 -21.08 25.53 19.58
CA LEU A 127 -20.36 24.30 19.19
C LEU A 127 -21.29 23.27 18.56
N SER A 128 -22.50 23.12 19.09
CA SER A 128 -23.53 22.26 18.49
C SER A 128 -23.97 22.75 17.11
N SER A 129 -24.10 24.07 16.93
CA SER A 129 -24.39 24.66 15.62
C SER A 129 -23.27 24.40 14.62
N ILE A 130 -22.00 24.50 15.03
CA ILE A 130 -20.87 24.17 14.17
C ILE A 130 -20.93 22.69 13.78
N ALA A 131 -21.14 21.79 14.74
CA ALA A 131 -21.24 20.35 14.49
C ALA A 131 -22.30 20.05 13.41
N LYS A 132 -23.49 20.65 13.55
CA LYS A 132 -24.58 20.51 12.59
C LYS A 132 -24.20 21.06 11.21
N ASN A 133 -23.60 22.24 11.14
CA ASN A 133 -23.23 22.88 9.89
C ASN A 133 -22.08 22.16 9.16
N VAL A 134 -21.21 21.48 9.90
CA VAL A 134 -20.14 20.62 9.34
C VAL A 134 -20.67 19.23 8.93
N GLY A 135 -21.88 18.85 9.36
CA GLY A 135 -22.52 17.60 9.00
C GLY A 135 -22.29 16.45 10.00
N CYS A 136 -21.96 16.75 11.25
CA CYS A 136 -21.91 15.76 12.31
C CYS A 136 -23.32 15.22 12.60
N TYR A 137 -23.47 13.89 12.59
CA TYR A 137 -24.76 13.25 12.93
C TYR A 137 -24.96 13.16 14.45
N LYS A 138 -23.89 13.30 15.22
CA LYS A 138 -23.91 13.23 16.69
C LYS A 138 -22.80 14.10 17.28
N THR A 139 -23.05 14.65 18.46
CA THR A 139 -22.01 15.26 19.30
C THR A 139 -21.86 14.55 20.64
N THR A 140 -20.63 14.47 21.14
CA THR A 140 -20.28 13.84 22.41
C THR A 140 -19.34 14.72 23.20
N LEU A 141 -19.42 14.66 24.53
CA LEU A 141 -18.43 15.26 25.43
C LEU A 141 -18.20 14.39 26.66
N GLY A 142 -17.00 14.45 27.20
CA GLY A 142 -16.65 13.87 28.49
C GLY A 142 -16.82 14.89 29.62
N THR A 143 -17.43 14.48 30.73
CA THR A 143 -17.58 15.34 31.92
C THR A 143 -17.38 14.56 33.22
N SER A 144 -16.97 15.24 34.28
CA SER A 144 -17.07 14.68 35.64
C SER A 144 -18.54 14.61 36.09
N PRO A 145 -18.89 13.71 37.04
CA PRO A 145 -20.21 13.61 37.65
C PRO A 145 -20.73 14.93 38.22
N ASP A 146 -19.85 15.73 38.83
CA ASP A 146 -20.21 17.01 39.43
C ASP A 146 -20.70 18.04 38.40
N ASN A 147 -20.22 17.91 37.16
CA ASN A 147 -20.56 18.81 36.05
C ASN A 147 -21.67 18.26 35.13
N GLU A 148 -22.07 16.99 35.28
CA GLU A 148 -23.14 16.37 34.49
C GLU A 148 -24.46 17.17 34.53
N PRO A 149 -24.96 17.66 35.69
CA PRO A 149 -26.22 18.40 35.74
C PRO A 149 -26.23 19.68 34.88
N PHE A 150 -25.06 20.29 34.65
CA PHE A 150 -24.94 21.44 33.76
C PHE A 150 -25.14 21.04 32.29
N TYR A 151 -24.49 19.98 31.83
CA TYR A 151 -24.61 19.52 30.44
C TYR A 151 -26.01 18.95 30.14
N VAL A 152 -26.66 18.32 31.14
CA VAL A 152 -28.07 17.90 31.02
C VAL A 152 -28.99 19.11 30.82
N LYS A 153 -28.79 20.20 31.56
CA LYS A 153 -29.52 21.47 31.34
C LYS A 153 -29.25 22.08 29.95
N CYS A 154 -28.11 21.76 29.33
CA CYS A 154 -27.75 22.20 27.99
C CYS A 154 -28.31 21.29 26.88
N GLY A 155 -29.09 20.25 27.22
CA GLY A 155 -29.75 19.37 26.24
C GLY A 155 -28.99 18.09 25.89
N TYR A 156 -27.94 17.75 26.64
CA TYR A 156 -27.20 16.49 26.47
C TYR A 156 -27.76 15.40 27.39
N ASN A 157 -27.73 14.15 26.94
CA ASN A 157 -28.20 12.99 27.70
C ASN A 157 -27.04 12.07 28.07
N ASN A 158 -27.06 11.51 29.28
CA ASN A 158 -26.09 10.49 29.70
C ASN A 158 -26.31 9.18 28.94
N THR A 159 -25.23 8.63 28.38
CA THR A 159 -25.30 7.42 27.54
C THR A 159 -24.61 6.19 28.14
N LEU A 160 -24.09 6.27 29.37
CA LEU A 160 -23.50 5.12 30.05
C LEU A 160 -24.57 4.12 30.50
N LYS A 161 -24.78 3.06 29.72
CA LYS A 161 -25.32 1.79 30.24
C LYS A 161 -24.19 1.08 30.99
N SER A 162 -24.41 0.74 32.26
CA SER A 162 -23.47 0.04 33.13
C SER A 162 -22.89 -1.23 32.47
N GLN A 163 -21.66 -1.17 31.97
CA GLN A 163 -20.83 -2.35 31.72
C GLN A 163 -19.74 -2.40 32.79
N ARG A 164 -19.94 -3.23 33.81
CA ARG A 164 -18.84 -3.65 34.69
C ARG A 164 -17.94 -4.58 33.88
N ASN A 165 -16.68 -4.19 33.71
CA ASN A 165 -15.66 -4.98 33.03
C ASN A 165 -14.94 -5.88 34.07
N PRO A 166 -14.99 -7.23 33.99
CA PRO A 166 -14.52 -8.11 35.06
C PRO A 166 -13.01 -8.49 34.97
N ILE A 167 -12.15 -7.63 34.42
CA ILE A 167 -10.73 -7.98 34.14
C ILE A 167 -9.72 -7.00 34.79
N ILE A 168 -10.05 -6.35 35.90
CA ILE A 168 -9.03 -5.62 36.68
C ILE A 168 -9.17 -6.00 38.15
N GLY A 169 -8.25 -6.84 38.61
CA GLY A 169 -8.03 -7.09 40.03
C GLY A 169 -7.57 -5.80 40.72
N ASP A 170 -8.05 -5.63 41.94
CA ASP A 170 -7.80 -4.52 42.85
C ASP A 170 -6.37 -3.97 42.77
N LYS A 171 -6.24 -2.78 42.15
CA LYS A 171 -5.26 -1.69 42.42
C LYS A 171 -5.18 -0.72 41.23
N CYS A 172 -6.21 0.08 41.02
CA CYS A 172 -6.06 1.35 40.29
C CYS A 172 -7.20 2.32 40.67
N ASP A 173 -7.10 2.95 41.84
CA ASP A 173 -8.04 3.99 42.31
C ASP A 173 -7.84 5.36 41.62
N ARG A 174 -7.43 5.38 40.34
CA ARG A 174 -7.30 6.64 39.56
C ARG A 174 -7.73 6.51 38.09
N LEU A 175 -8.75 5.72 37.80
CA LEU A 175 -9.58 6.00 36.62
C LEU A 175 -10.69 6.95 37.08
N SER A 176 -10.51 8.23 36.78
CA SER A 176 -11.52 9.26 37.00
C SER A 176 -12.85 8.79 36.45
N SER A 177 -13.89 8.83 37.29
CA SER A 177 -15.28 8.67 36.90
C SER A 177 -15.64 9.74 35.86
N SER A 178 -15.48 9.45 34.57
CA SER A 178 -15.85 10.37 33.48
C SER A 178 -17.14 9.86 32.84
N ILE A 179 -18.17 10.70 32.78
CA ILE A 179 -19.46 10.42 32.16
C ILE A 179 -19.43 10.91 30.72
N VAL A 180 -19.88 10.07 29.79
CA VAL A 180 -20.07 10.46 28.39
C VAL A 180 -21.52 10.88 28.19
N VAL A 181 -21.72 12.14 27.83
CA VAL A 181 -23.02 12.69 27.48
C VAL A 181 -23.07 13.02 25.98
N ALA A 182 -24.22 12.83 25.36
CA ALA A 182 -24.41 13.01 23.93
C ALA A 182 -25.71 13.74 23.60
N THR A 183 -25.75 14.44 22.48
CA THR A 183 -27.03 14.91 21.91
C THR A 183 -27.80 13.74 21.29
N PRO A 184 -29.15 13.79 21.23
CA PRO A 184 -29.92 12.92 20.34
C PRO A 184 -29.37 13.00 18.91
N ASP A 185 -29.49 11.91 18.15
CA ASP A 185 -29.03 11.87 16.75
C ASP A 185 -29.63 13.05 15.98
N ILE A 186 -28.77 13.81 15.31
CA ILE A 186 -29.12 15.02 14.55
C ILE A 186 -29.71 14.58 13.20
N HIS A 187 -30.81 13.84 13.24
CA HIS A 187 -31.54 13.42 12.05
C HIS A 187 -32.65 14.42 11.74
N GLY A 188 -32.27 15.51 11.08
CA GLY A 188 -33.17 16.25 10.20
C GLY A 188 -33.09 15.66 8.80
N ASP A 189 -34.24 15.45 8.17
CA ASP A 189 -34.43 14.89 6.82
C ASP A 189 -33.36 15.32 5.80
N LEU A 190 -32.39 14.44 5.52
CA LEU A 190 -31.31 14.64 4.56
C LEU A 190 -31.75 14.37 3.10
N SER A 191 -33.05 14.26 2.82
CA SER A 191 -33.56 14.04 1.47
C SER A 191 -33.57 15.30 0.57
N SER A 192 -33.16 16.46 1.08
CA SER A 192 -33.17 17.71 0.30
C SER A 192 -31.99 18.65 0.58
N ASN A 193 -30.77 18.26 0.18
CA ASN A 193 -29.74 19.26 -0.11
C ASN A 193 -28.97 18.90 -1.38
N LYS A 194 -29.43 19.51 -2.49
CA LYS A 194 -28.69 19.64 -3.74
C LYS A 194 -27.43 20.48 -3.53
N LEU A 195 -26.34 20.05 -4.17
CA LEU A 195 -25.22 20.86 -4.66
C LEU A 195 -24.88 22.16 -3.90
N VAL A 196 -23.78 22.13 -3.16
CA VAL A 196 -22.81 23.24 -3.12
C VAL A 196 -21.39 22.66 -3.22
N TYR A 197 -21.04 22.19 -4.42
CA TYR A 197 -19.65 22.16 -4.85
C TYR A 197 -19.32 23.55 -5.38
N THR A 198 -18.65 24.39 -4.60
CA THR A 198 -18.15 25.67 -5.11
C THR A 198 -16.65 25.55 -5.36
N LYS A 199 -16.31 25.49 -6.67
CA LYS A 199 -15.10 25.97 -7.33
C LYS A 199 -13.99 26.54 -6.43
N PHE A 200 -12.81 25.93 -6.48
CA PHE A 200 -11.56 26.70 -6.61
C PHE A 200 -10.63 25.97 -7.59
N ILE A 201 -10.52 26.54 -8.79
CA ILE A 201 -9.56 26.20 -9.84
C ILE A 201 -8.75 27.48 -10.10
N ILE A 202 -7.42 27.31 -10.05
CA ILE A 202 -6.31 28.12 -10.63
C ILE A 202 -6.00 29.48 -9.99
N CYS A 203 -4.79 29.59 -9.42
CA CYS A 203 -3.80 30.54 -9.95
C CYS A 203 -2.36 30.08 -9.68
N ASN A 204 -1.68 29.67 -10.76
CA ASN A 204 -0.23 29.65 -10.87
C ASN A 204 0.29 31.09 -10.75
N GLN A 205 1.22 31.35 -9.83
CA GLN A 205 2.26 32.35 -10.09
C GLN A 205 3.62 31.83 -9.63
N ILE A 206 4.48 31.71 -10.62
CA ILE A 206 5.92 31.57 -10.56
C ILE A 206 6.50 32.82 -9.87
N SER A 207 7.36 32.64 -8.88
CA SER A 207 8.45 33.58 -8.64
C SER A 207 9.70 32.81 -8.21
N LEU A 208 10.72 32.91 -9.07
CA LEU A 208 12.08 32.50 -8.83
C LEU A 208 12.66 33.33 -7.69
N GLY A 209 13.10 32.67 -6.62
CA GLY A 209 13.92 33.26 -5.56
C GLY A 209 14.97 32.25 -5.13
N ILE A 210 16.16 32.36 -5.72
CA ILE A 210 17.37 31.67 -5.30
C ILE A 210 17.66 32.09 -3.86
N PHE A 211 17.60 31.15 -2.90
CA PHE A 211 18.31 31.28 -1.64
C PHE A 211 18.98 29.94 -1.30
N THR A 212 20.24 30.09 -0.92
CA THR A 212 21.28 29.10 -0.64
C THR A 212 20.90 28.10 0.44
N MET A 213 21.30 26.85 0.24
CA MET A 213 21.22 25.78 1.23
C MET A 213 21.91 26.15 2.54
N ALA A 214 21.24 25.90 3.67
CA ALA A 214 21.87 25.59 4.94
C ALA A 214 21.72 24.08 5.19
N PRO A 215 22.82 23.33 5.40
CA PRO A 215 22.76 21.94 5.81
C PRO A 215 22.34 21.86 7.29
N HIS A 216 21.65 20.79 7.67
CA HIS A 216 21.12 20.50 9.03
C HIS A 216 19.74 21.10 9.33
N ALA A 217 18.70 20.53 8.73
CA ALA A 217 17.39 20.43 9.38
C ALA A 217 17.29 19.03 9.99
N GLU A 218 17.76 18.92 11.23
CA GLU A 218 17.67 17.74 12.06
C GLU A 218 16.22 17.50 12.51
N GLN A 219 15.79 16.26 12.35
CA GLN A 219 14.99 15.45 13.28
C GLN A 219 13.84 16.15 14.04
N ASP A 220 12.63 15.85 13.61
CA ASP A 220 11.37 16.02 14.36
C ASP A 220 11.50 15.35 15.75
N GLU A 221 11.47 16.14 16.82
CA GLU A 221 11.64 15.67 18.20
C GLU A 221 10.46 14.80 18.66
N SER A 222 10.71 13.50 18.64
CA SER A 222 10.29 12.45 19.58
C SER A 222 9.03 12.63 20.44
N THR A 223 7.95 11.95 20.04
CA THR A 223 7.23 11.12 21.02
C THR A 223 8.15 9.94 21.38
N PRO A 224 8.47 9.67 22.66
CA PRO A 224 9.35 8.56 23.01
C PRO A 224 8.82 7.24 22.42
N GLY A 225 9.57 6.64 21.50
CA GLY A 225 9.25 5.34 20.91
C GLY A 225 8.53 5.33 19.57
N ILE A 226 8.40 6.48 18.86
CA ILE A 226 7.91 6.53 17.48
C ILE A 226 9.04 6.92 16.53
N THR A 227 9.28 6.11 15.50
CA THR A 227 10.20 6.42 14.38
C THR A 227 9.40 6.48 13.10
N ARG A 228 9.52 7.58 12.34
CA ARG A 228 8.94 7.78 11.01
C ARG A 228 10.08 7.93 9.99
N LEU A 229 10.02 7.21 8.87
CA LEU A 229 10.99 7.39 7.78
C LEU A 229 10.51 8.53 6.87
N PRO A 230 11.38 9.45 6.41
CA PRO A 230 10.99 10.41 5.38
C PRO A 230 10.77 9.71 4.04
N PRO A 231 9.93 10.26 3.15
CA PRO A 231 9.84 9.76 1.77
C PRO A 231 11.21 9.84 1.10
N PRO A 232 11.62 8.81 0.33
CA PRO A 232 12.86 8.87 -0.44
C PRO A 232 12.77 10.00 -1.48
N ALA A 233 13.78 10.87 -1.51
CA ALA A 233 13.84 11.94 -2.48
C ALA A 233 13.88 11.39 -3.91
N ARG A 234 13.14 12.03 -4.82
CA ARG A 234 13.24 11.74 -6.25
C ARG A 234 14.64 12.10 -6.74
N PRO A 235 15.36 11.18 -7.44
CA PRO A 235 16.64 11.50 -8.04
C PRO A 235 16.51 12.65 -9.05
N ALA A 236 17.52 13.53 -9.11
CA ALA A 236 17.57 14.59 -10.12
C ALA A 236 17.77 14.00 -11.52
N PHE A 237 17.26 14.68 -12.55
CA PHE A 237 17.48 14.29 -13.94
C PHE A 237 18.95 14.52 -14.35
N SER A 238 19.56 13.47 -14.89
CA SER A 238 20.86 13.53 -15.57
C SER A 238 20.73 14.23 -16.92
N ALA A 239 21.85 14.69 -17.50
CA ALA A 239 21.85 15.35 -18.81
C ALA A 239 21.36 14.41 -19.95
N SER A 240 21.59 13.10 -19.81
CA SER A 240 21.02 12.06 -20.67
C SER A 240 20.23 11.06 -19.81
N PRO A 241 18.97 11.37 -19.46
CA PRO A 241 18.14 10.51 -18.62
C PRO A 241 18.05 9.07 -19.15
N PRO A 242 17.90 8.04 -18.29
CA PRO A 242 17.60 6.69 -18.74
C PRO A 242 16.33 6.63 -19.59
N ARG A 243 16.41 6.02 -20.78
CA ARG A 243 15.31 5.87 -21.73
C ARG A 243 14.71 4.48 -21.63
N LEU A 244 13.42 4.42 -21.31
CA LEU A 244 12.74 3.22 -20.86
C LEU A 244 11.64 2.81 -21.84
N LEU A 245 11.55 1.51 -22.11
CA LEU A 245 10.46 0.89 -22.87
C LEU A 245 9.54 0.11 -21.92
N ILE A 246 8.23 0.24 -22.07
CA ILE A 246 7.25 -0.63 -21.38
C ILE A 246 6.79 -1.72 -22.35
N ILE A 247 7.01 -2.99 -22.01
CA ILE A 247 6.49 -4.14 -22.75
C ILE A 247 5.33 -4.74 -21.95
N GLY A 248 4.11 -4.56 -22.44
CA GLY A 248 2.85 -4.87 -21.77
C GLY A 248 2.27 -3.64 -21.06
N ALA A 249 1.21 -3.04 -21.62
CA ALA A 249 0.53 -1.86 -21.09
C ALA A 249 -0.73 -2.22 -20.27
N GLY A 250 -0.70 -3.40 -19.64
CA GLY A 250 -1.67 -3.79 -18.63
C GLY A 250 -1.51 -3.02 -17.32
N ASN A 251 -2.22 -3.45 -16.27
CA ASN A 251 -2.22 -2.72 -15.00
C ASN A 251 -0.83 -2.59 -14.36
N ARG A 252 0.04 -3.61 -14.48
CA ARG A 252 1.43 -3.53 -14.00
C ARG A 252 2.29 -2.58 -14.83
N GLY A 253 2.20 -2.64 -16.16
CA GLY A 253 2.91 -1.70 -17.04
C GLY A 253 2.52 -0.24 -16.77
N LYS A 254 1.24 0.03 -16.52
CA LYS A 254 0.75 1.36 -16.11
C LYS A 254 1.29 1.79 -14.75
N ALA A 255 1.31 0.89 -13.76
CA ALA A 255 1.85 1.18 -12.43
C ALA A 255 3.35 1.53 -12.50
N TYR A 256 4.15 0.79 -13.28
CA TYR A 256 5.55 1.14 -13.47
C TYR A 256 5.73 2.42 -14.29
N ALA A 257 4.90 2.66 -15.31
CA ALA A 257 4.96 3.90 -16.07
C ALA A 257 4.70 5.13 -15.16
N GLU A 258 3.75 5.01 -14.25
CA GLU A 258 3.45 6.02 -13.23
C GLU A 258 4.61 6.20 -12.24
N ALA A 259 5.14 5.09 -11.71
CA ALA A 259 6.29 5.11 -10.81
C ALA A 259 7.53 5.71 -11.47
N ILE A 260 7.81 5.43 -12.75
CA ILE A 260 8.92 6.05 -13.48
C ILE A 260 8.75 7.57 -13.47
N LYS A 261 7.56 8.05 -13.83
CA LYS A 261 7.24 9.48 -13.91
C LYS A 261 7.33 10.18 -12.55
N ASN A 262 6.88 9.54 -11.48
CA ASN A 262 6.70 10.18 -10.19
C ASN A 262 7.93 10.02 -9.28
N ALA A 263 8.58 8.86 -9.32
CA ALA A 263 9.58 8.43 -8.34
C ALA A 263 11.02 8.40 -8.87
N SER A 264 11.23 8.48 -10.19
CA SER A 264 12.55 8.28 -10.81
C SER A 264 13.03 9.46 -11.67
N ASN A 265 14.25 9.36 -12.20
CA ASN A 265 14.83 10.28 -13.18
C ASN A 265 14.84 9.71 -14.61
N GLY A 266 14.06 8.66 -14.88
CA GLY A 266 13.92 8.06 -16.21
C GLY A 266 12.81 8.70 -17.04
N VAL A 267 12.86 8.44 -18.35
CA VAL A 267 11.85 8.85 -19.32
C VAL A 267 11.35 7.65 -20.11
N ILE A 268 10.03 7.58 -20.33
CA ILE A 268 9.42 6.51 -21.13
C ILE A 268 9.39 6.97 -22.57
N VAL A 269 9.96 6.17 -23.47
CA VAL A 269 10.16 6.55 -24.88
C VAL A 269 9.46 5.60 -25.86
N GLY A 270 8.98 4.45 -25.38
CA GLY A 270 8.22 3.53 -26.22
C GLY A 270 7.33 2.58 -25.43
N VAL A 271 6.34 2.01 -26.12
CA VAL A 271 5.43 1.01 -25.56
C VAL A 271 5.20 -0.13 -26.56
N VAL A 272 5.22 -1.36 -26.05
CA VAL A 272 4.84 -2.56 -26.79
C VAL A 272 3.59 -3.14 -26.15
N GLU A 273 2.50 -3.24 -26.91
CA GLU A 273 1.22 -3.78 -26.39
C GLU A 273 0.31 -4.16 -27.55
N PRO A 274 -0.20 -5.41 -27.64
CA PRO A 274 -1.04 -5.81 -28.77
C PRO A 274 -2.39 -5.08 -28.81
N ILE A 275 -2.97 -4.74 -27.65
CA ILE A 275 -4.26 -4.05 -27.58
C ILE A 275 -4.04 -2.55 -27.87
N ALA A 276 -4.37 -2.13 -29.10
CA ALA A 276 -4.16 -0.76 -29.59
C ALA A 276 -4.69 0.33 -28.64
N LEU A 277 -5.83 0.10 -27.97
CA LEU A 277 -6.40 1.03 -27.00
C LEU A 277 -5.47 1.24 -25.79
N LYS A 278 -5.01 0.15 -25.15
CA LYS A 278 -4.07 0.22 -24.03
C LYS A 278 -2.74 0.85 -24.44
N ARG A 279 -2.23 0.48 -25.62
CA ARG A 279 -0.99 1.02 -26.18
C ARG A 279 -1.08 2.54 -26.35
N ARG A 280 -2.16 3.02 -26.98
CA ARG A 280 -2.41 4.45 -27.20
C ARG A 280 -2.66 5.21 -25.91
N HIS A 281 -3.37 4.62 -24.96
CA HIS A 281 -3.62 5.24 -23.65
C HIS A 281 -2.30 5.51 -22.90
N LEU A 282 -1.45 4.49 -22.76
CA LEU A 282 -0.16 4.63 -22.10
C LEU A 282 0.73 5.64 -22.82
N GLY A 283 0.82 5.52 -24.15
CA GLY A 283 1.64 6.42 -24.94
C GLY A 283 1.21 7.88 -24.90
N ARG A 284 -0.10 8.17 -24.99
CA ARG A 284 -0.62 9.54 -24.80
C ARG A 284 -0.30 10.07 -23.41
N LYS A 285 -0.44 9.24 -22.36
CA LYS A 285 -0.21 9.68 -20.97
C LYS A 285 1.26 9.96 -20.65
N TYR A 286 2.19 9.20 -21.24
CA TYR A 286 3.59 9.17 -20.79
C TYR A 286 4.66 9.47 -21.85
N ILE A 287 4.34 9.36 -23.15
CA ILE A 287 5.35 9.42 -24.23
C ILE A 287 5.07 10.60 -25.17
N TRP A 288 3.84 10.68 -25.70
CA TRP A 288 3.52 11.57 -26.82
C TRP A 288 2.45 12.62 -26.55
N GLY A 289 1.65 12.52 -25.50
CA GLY A 289 0.64 13.55 -25.22
C GLY A 289 -0.42 13.57 -26.32
N THR A 290 -0.65 14.74 -26.92
CA THR A 290 -1.68 14.96 -27.95
C THR A 290 -1.22 14.70 -29.38
N ARG A 291 0.08 14.42 -29.60
CA ARG A 291 0.60 14.11 -30.95
C ARG A 291 0.33 12.65 -31.32
N GLU A 292 0.47 12.34 -32.61
CA GLU A 292 0.50 10.95 -33.07
C GLU A 292 1.88 10.32 -32.79
N PRO A 293 1.95 9.00 -32.54
CA PRO A 293 3.21 8.31 -32.31
C PRO A 293 4.08 8.38 -33.58
N THR A 294 5.39 8.54 -33.36
CA THR A 294 6.42 8.52 -34.39
C THR A 294 7.12 7.16 -34.42
N PRO A 295 7.82 6.82 -35.53
CA PRO A 295 8.50 5.52 -35.64
C PRO A 295 9.46 5.27 -34.46
N GLY A 296 9.25 4.16 -33.74
CA GLY A 296 10.04 3.81 -32.56
C GLY A 296 9.32 3.96 -31.22
N GLU A 297 8.15 4.61 -31.19
CA GLU A 297 7.43 4.89 -29.94
C GLU A 297 6.32 3.89 -29.61
N GLU A 298 5.79 3.17 -30.60
CA GLU A 298 4.80 2.14 -30.37
C GLU A 298 4.99 0.90 -31.26
N PHE A 299 4.72 -0.27 -30.69
CA PHE A 299 4.75 -1.55 -31.39
C PHE A 299 3.58 -2.44 -30.94
N SER A 300 3.03 -3.23 -31.86
CA SER A 300 1.98 -4.20 -31.51
C SER A 300 2.55 -5.43 -30.81
N ASP A 301 3.79 -5.79 -31.13
CA ASP A 301 4.43 -6.98 -30.59
C ASP A 301 5.92 -6.74 -30.33
N TRP A 302 6.47 -7.49 -29.38
CA TRP A 302 7.87 -7.32 -28.95
C TRP A 302 8.90 -7.74 -30.02
N PRO A 303 8.67 -8.72 -30.93
CA PRO A 303 9.60 -9.01 -32.00
C PRO A 303 9.75 -7.85 -32.98
N GLU A 304 8.66 -7.10 -33.24
CA GLU A 304 8.68 -5.89 -34.07
C GLU A 304 9.63 -4.83 -33.49
N PHE A 305 9.58 -4.64 -32.17
CA PHE A 305 10.51 -3.75 -31.47
C PHE A 305 11.96 -4.24 -31.58
N VAL A 306 12.21 -5.55 -31.42
CA VAL A 306 13.56 -6.12 -31.53
C VAL A 306 14.14 -5.89 -32.93
N GLU A 307 13.37 -6.18 -33.99
CA GLU A 307 13.78 -5.93 -35.37
C GLU A 307 14.07 -4.44 -35.62
N TRP A 308 13.17 -3.57 -35.14
CA TRP A 308 13.35 -2.13 -35.26
C TRP A 308 14.61 -1.63 -34.56
N GLU A 309 14.86 -2.06 -33.32
CA GLU A 309 16.01 -1.61 -32.54
C GLU A 309 17.33 -2.13 -33.11
N LEU A 310 17.36 -3.35 -33.65
CA LEU A 310 18.52 -3.87 -34.39
C LEU A 310 18.80 -3.04 -35.65
N SER A 311 17.77 -2.76 -36.45
CA SER A 311 17.88 -1.92 -37.65
C SER A 311 18.37 -0.51 -37.30
N ARG A 312 17.82 0.09 -36.25
CA ARG A 312 18.21 1.41 -35.74
C ARG A 312 19.67 1.42 -35.30
N ARG A 313 20.14 0.40 -34.57
CA ARG A 313 21.55 0.27 -34.16
C ARG A 313 22.48 0.13 -35.35
N GLN A 314 22.10 -0.63 -36.37
CA GLN A 314 22.88 -0.75 -37.60
C GLN A 314 23.01 0.59 -38.33
N LYS A 315 21.91 1.36 -38.44
CA LYS A 315 21.92 2.71 -39.02
C LYS A 315 22.77 3.69 -38.19
N ALA A 316 22.70 3.63 -36.86
CA ALA A 316 23.55 4.45 -35.99
C ALA A 316 25.04 4.12 -36.20
N ALA A 317 25.38 2.83 -36.29
CA ALA A 317 26.75 2.38 -36.51
C ALA A 317 27.30 2.76 -37.89
N SER A 318 26.44 2.97 -38.90
CA SER A 318 26.85 3.47 -40.22
C SER A 318 27.11 4.97 -40.27
N GLY A 319 26.97 5.69 -39.14
CA GLY A 319 27.18 7.13 -39.07
C GLY A 319 26.02 7.98 -39.64
N ALA A 320 24.82 7.39 -39.79
CA ALA A 320 23.65 8.15 -40.20
C ALA A 320 23.28 9.19 -39.12
N THR A 321 22.98 10.42 -39.52
CA THR A 321 22.69 11.53 -38.62
C THR A 321 21.21 11.63 -38.22
N ASP A 322 20.32 10.99 -38.97
CA ASP A 322 18.87 10.94 -38.72
C ASP A 322 18.47 9.59 -38.08
N VAL A 323 19.04 9.30 -36.91
CA VAL A 323 18.74 8.07 -36.16
C VAL A 323 18.23 8.43 -34.77
N PRO A 324 16.99 8.05 -34.42
CA PRO A 324 16.46 8.25 -33.08
C PRO A 324 17.36 7.60 -32.02
N GLU A 325 17.39 8.22 -30.84
CA GLU A 325 18.10 7.67 -29.69
C GLU A 325 17.41 6.38 -29.23
N GLY A 326 18.22 5.34 -28.95
CA GLY A 326 17.73 4.03 -28.54
C GLY A 326 17.19 4.00 -27.11
N VAL A 327 16.79 2.80 -26.67
CA VAL A 327 16.39 2.54 -25.29
C VAL A 327 17.57 2.01 -24.48
N ASP A 328 17.62 2.34 -23.19
CA ASP A 328 18.65 1.87 -22.24
C ASP A 328 18.17 0.66 -21.44
N ALA A 329 16.88 0.64 -21.10
CA ALA A 329 16.27 -0.40 -20.28
C ALA A 329 14.81 -0.67 -20.66
N VAL A 330 14.32 -1.84 -20.24
CA VAL A 330 12.95 -2.28 -20.48
C VAL A 330 12.28 -2.72 -19.18
N PHE A 331 10.98 -2.51 -19.12
CA PHE A 331 10.08 -3.07 -18.12
C PHE A 331 9.20 -4.13 -18.80
N VAL A 332 9.42 -5.41 -18.49
CA VAL A 332 8.65 -6.54 -19.01
C VAL A 332 7.48 -6.82 -18.08
N CYS A 333 6.27 -6.50 -18.53
CA CYS A 333 5.02 -6.51 -17.76
C CYS A 333 3.91 -7.30 -18.49
N VAL A 334 4.30 -8.37 -19.18
CA VAL A 334 3.40 -9.28 -19.90
C VAL A 334 2.83 -10.35 -18.96
N GLN A 335 2.05 -11.30 -19.48
CA GLN A 335 1.63 -12.47 -18.69
C GLN A 335 2.84 -13.35 -18.35
N ASP A 336 2.80 -14.02 -17.21
CA ASP A 336 3.93 -14.76 -16.65
C ASP A 336 4.48 -15.85 -17.59
N GLY A 337 3.61 -16.56 -18.31
CA GLY A 337 4.02 -17.53 -19.33
C GLY A 337 4.81 -16.95 -20.52
N MET A 338 4.77 -15.63 -20.72
CA MET A 338 5.47 -14.94 -21.80
C MET A 338 6.84 -14.39 -21.38
N HIS A 339 7.16 -14.37 -20.07
CA HIS A 339 8.39 -13.74 -19.58
C HIS A 339 9.65 -14.34 -20.21
N LYS A 340 9.73 -15.67 -20.34
CA LYS A 340 10.89 -16.34 -20.94
C LYS A 340 11.14 -15.84 -22.36
N ASP A 341 10.14 -15.95 -23.23
CA ASP A 341 10.33 -15.68 -24.66
C ASP A 341 10.68 -14.21 -24.90
N VAL A 342 10.05 -13.29 -24.14
CA VAL A 342 10.38 -11.86 -24.19
C VAL A 342 11.80 -11.61 -23.71
N VAL A 343 12.19 -12.14 -22.54
CA VAL A 343 13.54 -11.90 -21.98
C VAL A 343 14.64 -12.47 -22.88
N LEU A 344 14.47 -13.70 -23.37
CA LEU A 344 15.42 -14.32 -24.30
C LEU A 344 15.47 -13.58 -25.64
N GLY A 345 14.32 -13.16 -26.17
CA GLY A 345 14.23 -12.40 -27.42
C GLY A 345 14.90 -11.03 -27.36
N LEU A 346 14.99 -10.42 -26.18
CA LEU A 346 15.67 -9.15 -25.96
C LEU A 346 17.18 -9.28 -25.75
N ALA A 347 17.70 -10.48 -25.49
CA ALA A 347 19.11 -10.72 -25.19
C ALA A 347 20.08 -10.10 -26.23
N PRO A 348 19.83 -10.17 -27.56
CA PRO A 348 20.70 -9.54 -28.57
C PRO A 348 20.86 -8.02 -28.43
N LEU A 349 19.88 -7.35 -27.81
CA LEU A 349 19.88 -5.90 -27.64
C LEU A 349 20.75 -5.44 -26.46
N LYS A 350 21.13 -6.37 -25.55
CA LYS A 350 21.91 -6.06 -24.35
C LYS A 350 21.32 -4.87 -23.57
N LEU A 351 20.02 -4.92 -23.25
CA LEU A 351 19.32 -3.89 -22.47
C LEU A 351 19.33 -4.24 -20.98
N HIS A 352 19.18 -3.23 -20.13
CA HIS A 352 18.85 -3.47 -18.72
C HIS A 352 17.39 -3.93 -18.60
N ILE A 353 17.10 -4.91 -17.75
CA ILE A 353 15.76 -5.54 -17.70
C ILE A 353 15.20 -5.48 -16.28
N MET A 354 14.00 -4.92 -16.15
CA MET A 354 13.11 -5.16 -15.01
C MET A 354 11.99 -6.08 -15.51
N CYS A 355 11.89 -7.29 -14.97
CA CYS A 355 10.85 -8.25 -15.33
C CYS A 355 9.84 -8.39 -14.19
N GLU A 356 8.54 -8.40 -14.50
CA GLU A 356 7.51 -8.74 -13.53
C GLU A 356 7.65 -10.18 -13.02
N LYS A 357 7.02 -10.42 -11.87
CA LYS A 357 6.95 -11.73 -11.23
C LYS A 357 5.80 -12.58 -11.78
N PRO A 358 5.84 -13.91 -11.56
CA PRO A 358 7.03 -14.70 -11.24
C PRO A 358 8.04 -14.68 -12.40
N LEU A 359 9.27 -15.12 -12.17
CA LEU A 359 10.29 -15.19 -13.22
C LEU A 359 9.80 -16.01 -14.43
N ALA A 360 9.24 -17.18 -14.17
CA ALA A 360 8.48 -17.98 -15.12
C ALA A 360 7.54 -18.96 -14.37
N PRO A 361 6.53 -19.57 -15.02
CA PRO A 361 5.61 -20.51 -14.38
C PRO A 361 6.23 -21.86 -14.01
N ASN A 362 7.39 -22.21 -14.57
CA ASN A 362 8.08 -23.47 -14.34
C ASN A 362 9.60 -23.26 -14.15
N LEU A 363 10.25 -24.26 -13.56
CA LEU A 363 11.68 -24.19 -13.20
C LEU A 363 12.59 -24.19 -14.42
N GLU A 364 12.25 -24.94 -15.47
CA GLU A 364 13.04 -25.02 -16.71
C GLU A 364 13.15 -23.65 -17.38
N ASP A 365 12.04 -22.92 -17.47
CA ASP A 365 11.98 -21.57 -18.02
C ASP A 365 12.71 -20.56 -17.13
N CYS A 366 12.66 -20.71 -15.81
CA CYS A 366 13.48 -19.92 -14.88
C CYS A 366 14.98 -20.12 -15.14
N MET A 367 15.40 -21.38 -15.35
CA MET A 367 16.80 -21.72 -15.67
C MET A 367 17.21 -21.22 -17.06
N ALA A 368 16.32 -21.26 -18.06
CA ALA A 368 16.57 -20.70 -19.38
C ALA A 368 16.81 -19.19 -19.33
N ILE A 369 15.95 -18.46 -18.59
CA ILE A 369 16.15 -17.03 -18.34
C ILE A 369 17.47 -16.82 -17.58
N TYR A 370 17.73 -17.60 -16.54
CA TYR A 370 18.97 -17.52 -15.77
C TYR A 370 20.21 -17.66 -16.67
N ASN A 371 20.24 -18.66 -17.55
CA ASN A 371 21.35 -18.88 -18.48
C ASN A 371 21.50 -17.75 -19.50
N SER A 372 20.40 -17.18 -20.00
CA SER A 372 20.47 -16.06 -20.96
C SER A 372 21.01 -14.76 -20.37
N LEU A 373 20.87 -14.58 -19.05
CA LEU A 373 21.24 -13.34 -18.34
C LEU A 373 22.50 -13.49 -17.48
N SER A 374 22.88 -14.73 -17.20
CA SER A 374 24.08 -15.04 -16.43
C SER A 374 25.31 -14.60 -17.21
N PRO A 375 26.28 -13.98 -16.54
CA PRO A 375 27.56 -13.76 -17.17
C PRO A 375 28.24 -15.10 -17.43
N ASP A 376 28.78 -15.26 -18.65
CA ASP A 376 29.82 -16.24 -18.89
C ASP A 376 30.95 -16.09 -17.86
N SER A 377 31.79 -17.11 -17.71
CA SER A 377 32.84 -17.38 -16.70
C SER A 377 33.80 -16.24 -16.26
N SER A 378 33.61 -15.02 -16.77
CA SER A 378 34.17 -13.74 -16.33
C SER A 378 33.40 -13.01 -15.21
N GLY A 379 32.19 -13.46 -14.82
CA GLY A 379 31.55 -13.09 -13.55
C GLY A 379 30.96 -11.68 -13.43
N CYS A 380 30.68 -10.97 -14.54
CA CYS A 380 29.93 -9.70 -14.52
C CYS A 380 28.84 -9.73 -15.58
N SER A 381 27.55 -9.74 -15.18
CA SER A 381 26.48 -9.49 -16.15
C SER A 381 26.72 -8.09 -16.70
N GLU A 382 26.84 -7.95 -18.03
CA GLU A 382 26.98 -6.64 -18.67
C GLU A 382 25.72 -5.78 -18.49
N LYS A 383 24.64 -6.34 -17.93
CA LYS A 383 23.37 -5.65 -17.75
C LYS A 383 22.73 -5.92 -16.39
N LEU A 384 22.21 -4.85 -15.81
CA LEU A 384 21.31 -4.90 -14.66
C LEU A 384 20.07 -5.74 -14.96
N PHE A 385 19.70 -6.58 -13.98
CA PHE A 385 18.45 -7.32 -13.97
C PHE A 385 17.72 -7.10 -12.65
N ALA A 386 16.43 -6.81 -12.69
CA ALA A 386 15.55 -6.79 -11.54
C ALA A 386 14.32 -7.64 -11.81
N ILE A 387 13.84 -8.33 -10.77
CA ILE A 387 12.53 -8.98 -10.76
C ILE A 387 11.55 -8.11 -9.97
N GLY A 388 10.26 -8.20 -10.28
CA GLY A 388 9.16 -7.50 -9.63
C GLY A 388 8.95 -7.80 -8.13
N HIS A 389 9.96 -8.22 -7.37
CA HIS A 389 9.92 -8.43 -5.92
C HIS A 389 9.85 -7.11 -5.14
N VAL A 390 8.77 -6.36 -5.38
CA VAL A 390 8.51 -5.02 -4.87
C VAL A 390 8.49 -4.94 -3.33
N LEU A 391 8.18 -6.04 -2.65
CA LEU A 391 8.16 -6.07 -1.19
C LEU A 391 9.53 -5.80 -0.56
N ARG A 392 10.66 -6.08 -1.22
CA ARG A 392 11.99 -5.71 -0.70
C ARG A 392 12.20 -4.20 -0.59
N TYR A 393 11.40 -3.42 -1.31
CA TYR A 393 11.57 -1.99 -1.49
C TYR A 393 10.51 -1.16 -0.75
N SER A 394 9.57 -1.80 -0.06
CA SER A 394 8.64 -1.06 0.80
C SER A 394 9.39 -0.53 2.03
N PRO A 395 9.15 0.71 2.47
CA PRO A 395 9.73 1.25 3.71
C PRO A 395 9.47 0.36 4.91
N HIS A 396 8.30 -0.29 4.94
CA HIS A 396 7.94 -1.26 5.98
C HIS A 396 8.91 -2.45 6.04
N ASN A 397 9.11 -3.17 4.93
CA ASN A 397 10.00 -4.33 4.95
C ASN A 397 11.48 -3.97 5.05
N ILE A 398 11.89 -2.82 4.50
CA ILE A 398 13.25 -2.28 4.70
C ILE A 398 13.51 -2.05 6.19
N MET A 399 12.58 -1.37 6.88
CA MET A 399 12.70 -1.12 8.30
C MET A 399 12.67 -2.40 9.12
N MET A 400 11.76 -3.32 8.81
CA MET A 400 11.69 -4.64 9.45
C MET A 400 13.04 -5.36 9.34
N ARG A 401 13.63 -5.43 8.14
CA ARG A 401 14.91 -6.10 7.94
C ARG A 401 16.06 -5.41 8.68
N LYS A 402 16.12 -4.08 8.69
CA LYS A 402 17.13 -3.33 9.46
C LYS A 402 17.02 -3.65 10.95
N LEU A 403 15.81 -3.57 11.51
CA LEU A 403 15.56 -3.86 12.93
C LEU A 403 15.99 -5.29 13.30
N LEU A 404 15.74 -6.26 12.42
CA LEU A 404 16.07 -7.66 12.65
C LEU A 404 17.56 -7.98 12.48
N LEU A 405 18.19 -7.50 11.40
CA LEU A 405 19.51 -7.98 10.99
C LEU A 405 20.66 -7.02 11.31
N GLU A 406 20.40 -5.72 11.37
CA GLU A 406 21.40 -4.70 11.68
C GLU A 406 21.31 -4.30 13.15
N ASP A 407 20.14 -3.86 13.60
CA ASP A 407 19.93 -3.40 14.98
C ASP A 407 19.75 -4.57 15.96
N LYS A 408 19.39 -5.76 15.44
CA LYS A 408 19.16 -7.00 16.19
C LYS A 408 18.25 -6.81 17.42
N VAL A 409 17.16 -6.07 17.25
CA VAL A 409 16.29 -5.63 18.37
C VAL A 409 15.63 -6.78 19.14
N ILE A 410 15.56 -7.98 18.55
CA ILE A 410 15.07 -9.22 19.20
C ILE A 410 16.17 -10.29 19.36
N GLY A 411 17.43 -9.95 19.11
CA GLY A 411 18.53 -10.92 19.02
C GLY A 411 18.44 -11.81 17.78
N ASP A 412 18.98 -13.03 17.87
CA ASP A 412 18.86 -14.03 16.82
C ASP A 412 17.40 -14.46 16.62
N ILE A 413 17.00 -14.58 15.34
CA ILE A 413 15.67 -15.01 14.92
C ILE A 413 15.55 -16.52 15.11
N MET A 414 14.54 -16.96 15.87
CA MET A 414 14.25 -18.36 16.16
C MET A 414 13.12 -18.90 15.29
N ALA A 415 12.06 -18.11 15.07
CA ALA A 415 10.90 -18.53 14.29
C ALA A 415 10.20 -17.35 13.60
N VAL A 416 9.58 -17.60 12.45
CA VAL A 416 8.74 -16.64 11.71
C VAL A 416 7.41 -17.28 11.33
N ASN A 417 6.30 -16.60 11.61
CA ASN A 417 4.99 -16.93 11.07
C ASN A 417 4.52 -15.79 10.16
N HIS A 418 4.54 -16.01 8.86
CA HIS A 418 4.16 -15.04 7.84
C HIS A 418 2.86 -15.45 7.16
N THR A 419 1.94 -14.52 6.96
CA THR A 419 0.68 -14.77 6.26
C THR A 419 0.53 -13.80 5.09
N GLU A 420 0.23 -14.37 3.91
CA GLU A 420 -0.34 -13.65 2.77
C GLU A 420 -1.86 -13.86 2.72
N PRO A 421 -2.64 -12.91 3.27
CA PRO A 421 -4.09 -12.93 3.18
C PRO A 421 -4.54 -12.41 1.80
N VAL A 422 -4.68 -13.30 0.82
CA VAL A 422 -5.05 -12.91 -0.56
C VAL A 422 -6.40 -12.19 -0.61
N GLY A 423 -7.36 -12.64 0.21
CA GLY A 423 -8.68 -12.03 0.34
C GLY A 423 -9.75 -12.70 -0.52
N TRP A 424 -10.96 -12.80 0.01
CA TRP A 424 -11.97 -13.72 -0.55
C TRP A 424 -12.42 -13.29 -1.95
N TYR A 425 -12.63 -11.99 -2.19
CA TYR A 425 -13.04 -11.51 -3.52
C TYR A 425 -11.86 -11.46 -4.48
N HIS A 426 -10.67 -11.05 -4.02
CA HIS A 426 -9.48 -10.97 -4.85
C HIS A 426 -9.06 -12.36 -5.30
N PHE A 427 -9.15 -13.35 -4.42
CA PHE A 427 -8.90 -14.74 -4.78
C PHE A 427 -9.89 -15.23 -5.85
N THR A 428 -11.19 -14.92 -5.70
CA THR A 428 -12.16 -15.30 -6.73
C THR A 428 -11.95 -14.61 -8.08
N HIS A 429 -11.50 -13.36 -8.10
CA HIS A 429 -11.18 -12.66 -9.33
C HIS A 429 -9.97 -13.31 -10.03
N SER A 430 -8.85 -13.45 -9.32
CA SER A 430 -7.55 -13.80 -9.92
C SER A 430 -7.35 -15.31 -10.11
N TYR A 431 -7.81 -16.13 -9.16
CA TYR A 431 -7.46 -17.56 -9.03
C TYR A 431 -8.65 -18.51 -9.19
N VAL A 432 -9.87 -17.98 -9.33
CA VAL A 432 -11.05 -18.80 -9.66
C VAL A 432 -11.55 -18.48 -11.06
N ARG A 433 -11.70 -17.19 -11.39
CA ARG A 433 -12.23 -16.73 -12.67
C ARG A 433 -11.17 -16.22 -13.65
N GLY A 434 -10.02 -15.79 -13.13
CA GLY A 434 -9.01 -15.03 -13.85
C GLY A 434 -7.86 -15.87 -14.41
N ASN A 435 -6.76 -15.17 -14.68
CA ASN A 435 -5.60 -15.70 -15.42
C ASN A 435 -4.93 -16.89 -14.73
N TRP A 436 -4.94 -16.94 -13.40
CA TRP A 436 -4.19 -17.92 -12.61
C TRP A 436 -5.07 -19.02 -12.02
N ARG A 437 -6.22 -19.30 -12.65
CA ARG A 437 -7.16 -20.30 -12.14
C ARG A 437 -6.73 -21.74 -12.39
N ASN A 438 -5.91 -21.97 -13.43
CA ASN A 438 -5.56 -23.30 -13.92
C ASN A 438 -4.04 -23.50 -13.96
N GLU A 439 -3.51 -24.48 -13.22
CA GLU A 439 -2.07 -24.76 -13.09
C GLU A 439 -1.41 -25.29 -14.39
N LYS A 440 -2.19 -25.73 -15.37
CA LYS A 440 -1.67 -26.12 -16.70
C LYS A 440 -1.43 -24.90 -17.59
N ALA A 441 -2.24 -23.85 -17.44
CA ALA A 441 -2.20 -22.65 -18.26
C ALA A 441 -1.37 -21.52 -17.63
N ALA A 442 -1.21 -21.51 -16.31
CA ALA A 442 -0.56 -20.43 -15.57
C ALA A 442 0.17 -20.94 -14.32
N ALA A 443 0.94 -20.06 -13.67
CA ALA A 443 1.63 -20.37 -12.42
C ALA A 443 0.65 -20.78 -11.29
N PRO A 444 1.00 -21.75 -10.42
CA PRO A 444 0.19 -22.10 -9.25
C PRO A 444 0.04 -20.90 -8.31
N SER A 445 -1.04 -20.86 -7.51
CA SER A 445 -1.38 -19.71 -6.67
C SER A 445 -0.24 -19.29 -5.72
N LEU A 446 0.51 -20.26 -5.17
CA LEU A 446 1.69 -19.96 -4.34
C LEU A 446 2.76 -19.17 -5.12
N LEU A 447 3.04 -19.54 -6.37
CA LEU A 447 4.04 -18.88 -7.22
C LEU A 447 3.52 -17.55 -7.78
N ALA A 448 2.28 -17.54 -8.29
CA ALA A 448 1.68 -16.35 -8.87
C ALA A 448 1.44 -15.24 -7.84
N LYS A 449 1.13 -15.59 -6.58
CA LYS A 449 0.80 -14.61 -5.52
C LYS A 449 1.89 -14.45 -4.48
N SER A 450 2.36 -15.57 -3.94
CA SER A 450 3.16 -15.62 -2.72
C SER A 450 4.66 -15.85 -2.96
N CYS A 451 5.13 -15.71 -4.21
CA CYS A 451 6.56 -15.71 -4.50
C CYS A 451 7.29 -14.54 -3.85
N HIS A 452 6.62 -13.39 -3.68
CA HIS A 452 7.16 -12.28 -2.88
C HIS A 452 7.31 -12.63 -1.41
N ASP A 453 6.35 -13.39 -0.87
CA ASP A 453 6.32 -13.75 0.54
C ASP A 453 7.41 -14.81 0.83
N MET A 454 7.59 -15.76 -0.08
CA MET A 454 8.75 -16.66 -0.07
C MET A 454 10.07 -15.89 -0.20
N ASP A 455 10.12 -14.89 -1.08
CA ASP A 455 11.29 -14.03 -1.27
C ASP A 455 11.63 -13.19 -0.03
N ILE A 456 10.63 -12.68 0.70
CA ILE A 456 10.85 -11.98 1.97
C ILE A 456 11.42 -12.92 3.02
N LEU A 457 10.89 -14.15 3.15
CA LEU A 457 11.45 -15.15 4.06
C LEU A 457 12.89 -15.50 3.69
N TYR A 458 13.18 -15.68 2.40
CA TYR A 458 14.55 -15.83 1.90
C TYR A 458 15.42 -14.62 2.29
N TRP A 459 14.93 -13.40 2.07
CA TRP A 459 15.69 -12.17 2.26
C TRP A 459 16.04 -11.85 3.72
N ILE A 460 15.20 -12.28 4.67
CA ILE A 460 15.41 -12.06 6.10
C ILE A 460 16.04 -13.26 6.83
N LEU A 461 15.89 -14.49 6.33
CA LEU A 461 16.38 -15.71 7.01
C LEU A 461 17.55 -16.40 6.30
N ALA A 462 17.72 -16.21 4.99
CA ALA A 462 18.69 -16.96 4.19
C ALA A 462 19.74 -16.06 3.50
N ALA A 463 19.33 -14.92 2.96
CA ALA A 463 20.23 -13.99 2.29
C ALA A 463 21.31 -13.47 3.27
N SER A 464 22.51 -13.22 2.76
CA SER A 464 23.61 -12.71 3.57
C SER A 464 23.23 -11.39 4.26
N PRO A 465 23.47 -11.24 5.57
CA PRO A 465 23.23 -9.99 6.27
C PRO A 465 24.06 -8.84 5.67
N PRO A 466 23.61 -7.58 5.80
CA PRO A 466 24.40 -6.42 5.37
C PRO A 466 25.81 -6.43 5.97
N GLY A 467 26.83 -6.17 5.15
CA GLY A 467 28.23 -6.16 5.58
C GLY A 467 28.85 -7.54 5.87
N SER A 468 28.11 -8.64 5.65
CA SER A 468 28.63 -10.00 5.81
C SER A 468 29.16 -10.57 4.49
N ASN A 469 30.33 -11.20 4.56
CA ASN A 469 30.91 -11.99 3.45
C ASN A 469 30.51 -13.47 3.52
N LYS A 470 29.66 -13.87 4.47
CA LYS A 470 29.21 -15.26 4.61
C LYS A 470 28.25 -15.60 3.46
N PRO A 471 28.26 -16.84 2.95
CA PRO A 471 27.35 -17.26 1.89
C PRO A 471 25.89 -17.26 2.35
N THR A 472 24.94 -17.53 1.46
CA THR A 472 23.53 -17.76 1.83
C THR A 472 23.40 -18.87 2.87
N HIS A 473 22.52 -18.70 3.84
CA HIS A 473 22.09 -19.76 4.77
C HIS A 473 20.88 -20.47 4.18
N VAL A 474 21.13 -21.56 3.45
CA VAL A 474 20.13 -22.28 2.67
C VAL A 474 19.22 -23.09 3.62
N PRO A 475 17.88 -23.12 3.40
CA PRO A 475 17.00 -23.96 4.23
C PRO A 475 17.36 -25.43 4.07
N LYS A 476 17.20 -26.19 5.16
CA LYS A 476 17.40 -27.64 5.20
C LYS A 476 16.16 -28.36 4.68
N ASP A 477 15.03 -28.19 5.35
CA ASP A 477 13.78 -28.85 4.98
C ASP A 477 12.73 -27.86 4.45
N ILE A 478 12.01 -28.31 3.42
CA ILE A 478 10.78 -27.68 2.95
C ILE A 478 9.66 -28.71 2.96
N SER A 479 8.55 -28.38 3.61
CA SER A 479 7.30 -29.11 3.52
C SER A 479 6.16 -28.17 3.16
N SER A 480 5.16 -28.67 2.45
CA SER A 480 3.97 -27.88 2.15
C SER A 480 2.71 -28.72 2.17
N SER A 481 1.61 -28.12 2.62
CA SER A 481 0.30 -28.73 2.65
C SER A 481 -0.74 -27.72 2.18
N GLY A 482 -1.67 -28.16 1.33
CA GLY A 482 -2.67 -27.30 0.72
C GLY A 482 -3.42 -28.03 -0.38
N SER A 483 -4.64 -27.58 -0.64
CA SER A 483 -5.46 -28.08 -1.73
C SER A 483 -6.49 -27.01 -2.10
N LEU A 484 -7.13 -27.15 -3.25
CA LEU A 484 -8.38 -26.43 -3.54
C LEU A 484 -9.45 -26.94 -2.56
N GLN A 485 -9.88 -26.20 -1.55
CA GLN A 485 -10.80 -26.72 -0.53
C GLN A 485 -12.26 -26.37 -0.79
N TYR A 486 -12.52 -25.16 -1.30
CA TYR A 486 -13.85 -24.55 -1.25
C TYR A 486 -14.51 -24.31 -2.61
N PHE A 487 -13.76 -23.85 -3.61
CA PHE A 487 -14.31 -23.54 -4.94
C PHE A 487 -14.44 -24.82 -5.78
N ARG A 488 -15.36 -25.71 -5.38
CA ARG A 488 -15.66 -26.99 -6.03
C ARG A 488 -17.15 -27.19 -6.19
N LYS A 489 -17.55 -27.97 -7.21
CA LYS A 489 -18.96 -28.25 -7.53
C LYS A 489 -19.76 -28.78 -6.34
N GLU A 490 -19.17 -29.63 -5.50
CA GLU A 490 -19.85 -30.26 -4.36
C GLU A 490 -20.23 -29.27 -3.25
N ARG A 491 -19.66 -28.06 -3.27
CA ARG A 491 -19.95 -26.99 -2.31
C ARG A 491 -20.92 -25.95 -2.84
N LYS A 492 -21.44 -26.12 -4.06
CA LYS A 492 -22.44 -25.23 -4.64
C LYS A 492 -23.70 -25.22 -3.76
N PRO A 493 -24.19 -24.04 -3.33
CA PRO A 493 -25.44 -23.94 -2.58
C PRO A 493 -26.61 -24.53 -3.36
N VAL A 494 -27.49 -25.28 -2.68
CA VAL A 494 -28.66 -25.92 -3.31
C VAL A 494 -29.58 -24.88 -3.93
N GLU A 495 -29.70 -23.72 -3.28
CA GLU A 495 -30.49 -22.56 -3.71
C GLU A 495 -29.97 -21.95 -5.03
N ALA A 496 -28.70 -22.17 -5.37
CA ALA A 496 -28.15 -21.73 -6.65
C ALA A 496 -28.62 -22.61 -7.82
N GLY A 497 -29.20 -23.78 -7.54
CA GLY A 497 -29.71 -24.73 -8.53
C GLY A 497 -28.68 -25.06 -9.60
N ASN A 498 -29.12 -25.14 -10.86
CA ASN A 498 -28.27 -25.44 -12.02
C ASN A 498 -27.61 -24.20 -12.64
N ALA A 499 -27.65 -23.04 -11.98
CA ALA A 499 -27.07 -21.82 -12.55
C ALA A 499 -25.55 -21.96 -12.71
N THR A 500 -25.06 -21.74 -13.93
CA THR A 500 -23.62 -21.70 -14.26
C THR A 500 -23.05 -20.29 -14.22
N ASN A 501 -23.89 -19.27 -14.35
CA ASN A 501 -23.50 -17.86 -14.36
C ASN A 501 -24.20 -17.08 -13.24
N CYS A 502 -23.49 -16.13 -12.62
CA CYS A 502 -24.04 -15.30 -11.54
C CYS A 502 -25.24 -14.46 -12.01
N LEU A 503 -25.28 -14.01 -13.26
CA LEU A 503 -26.37 -13.15 -13.76
C LEU A 503 -27.72 -13.88 -13.90
N SER A 504 -27.71 -15.22 -13.96
CA SER A 504 -28.92 -16.06 -14.02
C SER A 504 -29.20 -16.81 -12.72
N CYS A 505 -28.40 -16.61 -11.68
CA CYS A 505 -28.48 -17.36 -10.43
C CYS A 505 -29.45 -16.72 -9.43
N ALA A 506 -30.49 -17.43 -9.04
CA ALA A 506 -31.47 -16.94 -8.05
C ALA A 506 -30.87 -16.71 -6.64
N TYR A 507 -29.80 -17.42 -6.29
CA TYR A 507 -29.08 -17.27 -5.03
C TYR A 507 -28.09 -16.08 -5.02
N GLU A 508 -27.83 -15.47 -6.18
CA GLU A 508 -26.85 -14.39 -6.34
C GLU A 508 -26.96 -13.26 -5.30
N PRO A 509 -28.16 -12.73 -4.95
CA PRO A 509 -28.28 -11.63 -4.00
C PRO A 509 -27.71 -11.94 -2.61
N SER A 510 -27.71 -13.20 -2.20
CA SER A 510 -27.16 -13.67 -0.91
C SER A 510 -25.75 -14.25 -1.04
N CYS A 511 -25.26 -14.46 -2.26
CA CYS A 511 -23.98 -15.09 -2.53
C CYS A 511 -22.83 -14.10 -2.33
N GLN A 512 -21.90 -14.42 -1.44
CA GLN A 512 -20.78 -13.51 -1.21
C GLN A 512 -19.90 -13.32 -2.46
N PHE A 513 -19.81 -14.35 -3.31
CA PHE A 513 -18.97 -14.39 -4.52
C PHE A 513 -19.67 -13.91 -5.79
N SER A 514 -20.81 -13.23 -5.66
CA SER A 514 -21.52 -12.65 -6.81
C SER A 514 -20.57 -11.83 -7.69
N ALA A 515 -20.41 -12.24 -8.96
CA ALA A 515 -19.66 -11.46 -9.93
C ALA A 515 -20.30 -10.08 -10.12
N LYS A 516 -21.63 -10.01 -10.21
CA LYS A 516 -22.38 -8.77 -10.35
C LYS A 516 -22.05 -7.79 -9.22
N ARG A 517 -22.06 -8.26 -7.97
CA ARG A 517 -21.71 -7.44 -6.81
C ARG A 517 -20.24 -7.04 -6.80
N ILE A 518 -19.32 -7.95 -7.16
CA ILE A 518 -17.88 -7.68 -7.20
C ILE A 518 -17.54 -6.58 -8.21
N TYR A 519 -18.07 -6.64 -9.43
CA TYR A 519 -17.67 -5.73 -10.50
C TYR A 519 -18.59 -4.51 -10.68
N THR A 520 -19.83 -4.56 -10.22
CA THR A 520 -20.80 -3.46 -10.40
C THR A 520 -21.48 -2.98 -9.11
N GLY A 521 -21.23 -3.66 -7.99
CA GLY A 521 -21.82 -3.32 -6.70
C GLY A 521 -21.16 -2.10 -6.07
N ALA A 522 -21.97 -1.31 -5.35
CA ALA A 522 -21.50 -0.12 -4.64
C ALA A 522 -20.66 -0.46 -3.39
N ASP A 523 -20.75 -1.69 -2.89
CA ASP A 523 -20.13 -2.13 -1.64
C ASP A 523 -18.60 -2.29 -1.71
N LEU A 524 -18.03 -2.34 -2.93
CA LEU A 524 -16.62 -2.63 -3.17
C LEU A 524 -15.86 -1.46 -3.82
N LYS A 525 -16.41 -0.24 -3.78
CA LYS A 525 -15.81 0.99 -4.34
C LYS A 525 -14.40 1.23 -3.79
N SER A 526 -13.42 0.68 -4.48
CA SER A 526 -12.00 0.69 -4.14
C SER A 526 -11.19 0.70 -5.43
N GLN A 527 -9.96 1.22 -5.39
CA GLN A 527 -9.03 1.14 -6.52
C GLN A 527 -8.87 -0.30 -7.06
N GLN A 528 -9.06 -1.30 -6.20
CA GLN A 528 -8.99 -2.70 -6.60
C GLN A 528 -10.19 -3.14 -7.45
N GLN A 529 -11.38 -2.61 -7.22
CA GLN A 529 -12.55 -2.85 -8.07
C GLN A 529 -12.35 -2.24 -9.47
N GLU A 530 -11.82 -1.01 -9.55
CA GLU A 530 -11.48 -0.37 -10.84
C GLU A 530 -10.45 -1.20 -11.61
N HIS A 531 -9.40 -1.65 -10.94
CA HIS A 531 -8.38 -2.54 -11.51
C HIS A 531 -8.98 -3.84 -12.06
N PHE A 532 -9.94 -4.44 -11.36
CA PHE A 532 -10.60 -5.66 -11.84
C PHE A 532 -11.49 -5.38 -13.05
N CYS A 533 -12.19 -4.25 -13.08
CA CYS A 533 -13.03 -3.88 -14.22
C CYS A 533 -12.20 -3.68 -15.50
N THR A 534 -10.99 -3.12 -15.42
CA THR A 534 -10.10 -2.98 -16.60
C THR A 534 -9.52 -4.32 -17.07
N VAL A 535 -9.48 -5.34 -16.21
CA VAL A 535 -9.15 -6.72 -16.61
C VAL A 535 -10.34 -7.39 -17.31
N VAL A 536 -11.56 -7.19 -16.81
CA VAL A 536 -12.79 -7.77 -17.38
C VAL A 536 -13.14 -7.15 -18.73
N ALA A 537 -13.04 -5.82 -18.83
CA ALA A 537 -13.35 -5.04 -20.04
C ALA A 537 -12.24 -4.02 -20.28
N PRO A 538 -11.13 -4.41 -20.94
CA PRO A 538 -10.04 -3.49 -21.31
C PRO A 538 -10.47 -2.19 -22.01
N GLU A 539 -11.53 -2.27 -22.80
CA GLU A 539 -12.12 -1.16 -23.56
C GLU A 539 -12.85 -0.14 -22.68
N ILE A 540 -13.10 -0.44 -21.40
CA ILE A 540 -13.88 0.42 -20.50
C ILE A 540 -13.28 1.82 -20.35
N GLU A 541 -11.95 1.94 -20.48
CA GLU A 541 -11.23 3.22 -20.38
C GLU A 541 -11.50 4.14 -21.60
N ASP A 542 -11.80 3.58 -22.77
CA ASP A 542 -12.08 4.33 -24.01
C ASP A 542 -13.58 4.40 -24.35
N CYS A 543 -14.40 3.50 -23.79
CA CYS A 543 -15.86 3.65 -23.81
C CYS A 543 -16.37 4.76 -22.87
N VAL A 544 -15.53 5.20 -21.92
CA VAL A 544 -15.93 6.12 -20.84
C VAL A 544 -14.86 7.20 -20.50
N PRO A 545 -14.21 7.89 -21.45
CA PRO A 545 -13.64 9.20 -21.14
C PRO A 545 -14.80 10.21 -21.08
N ASN A 546 -15.20 10.59 -19.88
CA ASN A 546 -16.16 11.68 -19.58
C ASN A 546 -17.68 11.46 -19.76
N SER A 547 -18.25 10.25 -19.71
CA SER A 547 -19.74 10.12 -19.64
C SER A 547 -20.32 8.77 -19.18
N ASP A 548 -21.32 8.87 -18.29
CA ASP A 548 -22.31 7.87 -17.82
C ASP A 548 -21.82 6.54 -17.20
N PRO A 549 -21.78 6.43 -15.85
CA PRO A 549 -21.56 5.17 -15.13
C PRO A 549 -22.43 4.00 -15.57
N GLU A 550 -23.62 4.24 -16.12
CA GLU A 550 -24.49 3.16 -16.60
C GLU A 550 -23.98 2.51 -17.90
N ILE A 551 -23.26 3.23 -18.77
CA ILE A 551 -22.64 2.66 -19.96
C ILE A 551 -21.50 1.71 -19.55
N ALA A 552 -20.64 2.15 -18.63
CA ALA A 552 -19.55 1.35 -18.08
C ALA A 552 -20.07 0.05 -17.46
N LYS A 553 -21.11 0.18 -16.63
CA LYS A 553 -21.78 -0.93 -15.98
C LYS A 553 -22.43 -1.87 -16.99
N LYS A 554 -23.07 -1.38 -18.04
CA LYS A 554 -23.64 -2.22 -19.10
C LYS A 554 -22.56 -3.01 -19.85
N ALA A 555 -21.41 -2.38 -20.15
CA ALA A 555 -20.29 -3.06 -20.78
C ALA A 555 -19.75 -4.20 -19.91
N ILE A 556 -19.55 -3.94 -18.60
CA ILE A 556 -19.15 -4.96 -17.64
C ILE A 556 -20.19 -6.08 -17.55
N LEU A 557 -21.47 -5.77 -17.38
CA LEU A 557 -22.53 -6.79 -17.32
C LEU A 557 -22.58 -7.64 -18.60
N SER A 558 -22.33 -7.04 -19.76
CA SER A 558 -22.24 -7.80 -21.01
C SER A 558 -21.08 -8.81 -20.98
N LYS A 559 -19.91 -8.41 -20.48
CA LYS A 559 -18.77 -9.33 -20.29
C LYS A 559 -19.05 -10.41 -19.24
N LEU A 560 -19.75 -10.06 -18.16
CA LEU A 560 -20.15 -11.05 -17.15
C LEU A 560 -21.23 -12.02 -17.66
N ALA A 561 -21.97 -11.69 -18.73
CA ALA A 561 -22.94 -12.61 -19.32
C ALA A 561 -22.29 -13.73 -20.14
N GLU A 562 -21.01 -13.58 -20.52
CA GLU A 562 -20.27 -14.64 -21.22
C GLU A 562 -20.20 -15.91 -20.35
N ASP A 563 -20.40 -17.08 -20.98
CA ASP A 563 -20.36 -18.39 -20.30
C ASP A 563 -19.88 -19.52 -21.23
N TYR A 564 -19.80 -20.75 -20.71
CA TYR A 564 -19.56 -21.97 -21.50
C TYR A 564 -20.43 -23.15 -21.03
N SER A 565 -20.73 -24.06 -21.95
CA SER A 565 -21.47 -25.31 -21.68
C SER A 565 -20.53 -26.50 -21.51
N GLU A 566 -21.09 -27.65 -21.13
CA GLU A 566 -20.34 -28.92 -21.04
C GLU A 566 -19.79 -29.38 -22.40
N ASP A 567 -20.37 -28.92 -23.51
CA ASP A 567 -19.89 -29.22 -24.88
C ASP A 567 -18.69 -28.37 -25.29
N THR A 568 -18.31 -27.35 -24.50
CA THR A 568 -17.16 -26.49 -24.81
C THR A 568 -15.87 -27.25 -24.50
N SER A 569 -14.93 -27.29 -25.44
CA SER A 569 -13.66 -28.00 -25.25
C SER A 569 -12.84 -27.38 -24.11
N ALA A 570 -12.10 -28.21 -23.37
CA ALA A 570 -11.22 -27.73 -22.29
C ALA A 570 -10.16 -26.74 -22.80
N GLU A 571 -9.72 -26.90 -24.05
CA GLU A 571 -8.77 -25.99 -24.69
C GLU A 571 -9.40 -24.60 -24.89
N ASP A 572 -10.63 -24.52 -25.40
CA ASP A 572 -11.32 -23.24 -25.61
C ASP A 572 -11.70 -22.56 -24.29
N VAL A 573 -12.03 -23.35 -23.25
CA VAL A 573 -12.21 -22.82 -21.89
C VAL A 573 -10.90 -22.21 -21.39
N SER A 574 -9.76 -22.89 -21.54
CA SER A 574 -8.46 -22.40 -21.05
C SER A 574 -7.99 -21.10 -21.75
N LYS A 575 -8.40 -20.86 -23.01
CA LYS A 575 -8.01 -19.69 -23.81
C LYS A 575 -8.66 -18.38 -23.38
N ARG A 576 -9.73 -18.42 -22.57
CA ARG A 576 -10.47 -17.22 -22.13
C ARG A 576 -10.84 -17.26 -20.66
N ASN A 577 -11.06 -16.08 -20.09
CA ASN A 577 -11.57 -15.93 -18.73
C ASN A 577 -13.08 -15.70 -18.77
N THR A 578 -13.82 -16.36 -17.88
CA THR A 578 -15.28 -16.21 -17.79
C THR A 578 -15.65 -15.58 -16.44
N PHE A 579 -15.49 -14.27 -16.33
CA PHE A 579 -15.56 -13.56 -15.04
C PHE A 579 -16.95 -13.54 -14.37
N GLY A 580 -18.03 -13.77 -15.14
CA GLY A 580 -19.38 -13.89 -14.58
C GLY A 580 -19.77 -15.29 -14.11
N ARG A 581 -18.95 -16.30 -14.40
CA ARG A 581 -19.25 -17.68 -14.06
C ARG A 581 -19.34 -17.90 -12.55
N CYS A 582 -20.20 -18.82 -12.14
CA CYS A 582 -20.34 -19.28 -10.77
C CYS A 582 -19.01 -19.89 -10.31
N VAL A 583 -18.52 -19.45 -9.14
CA VAL A 583 -17.22 -19.90 -8.60
C VAL A 583 -17.14 -21.40 -8.33
N TYR A 584 -18.26 -22.09 -8.19
CA TYR A 584 -18.32 -23.54 -8.01
C TYR A 584 -18.40 -24.31 -9.34
N GLU A 585 -18.61 -23.61 -10.45
CA GLU A 585 -18.73 -24.18 -11.80
C GLU A 585 -17.53 -23.85 -12.69
N CYS A 586 -16.57 -23.09 -12.17
CA CYS A 586 -15.29 -22.77 -12.82
C CYS A 586 -14.39 -24.00 -12.92
N ASP A 587 -13.44 -23.94 -13.86
CA ASP A 587 -12.41 -24.96 -14.13
C ASP A 587 -11.13 -24.75 -13.30
N ASN A 588 -11.23 -24.07 -12.16
CA ASN A 588 -10.07 -23.75 -11.33
C ASN A 588 -9.55 -24.99 -10.59
N ASP A 589 -8.23 -25.10 -10.46
CA ASP A 589 -7.55 -26.23 -9.79
C ASP A 589 -6.50 -25.80 -8.75
N VAL A 590 -6.28 -24.50 -8.57
CA VAL A 590 -5.27 -23.94 -7.65
C VAL A 590 -5.68 -23.96 -6.18
N CYS A 591 -4.69 -23.96 -5.28
CA CYS A 591 -4.90 -23.97 -3.84
C CYS A 591 -5.47 -22.64 -3.32
N ASP A 592 -6.58 -22.71 -2.57
CA ASP A 592 -7.21 -21.56 -1.88
C ASP A 592 -6.73 -21.41 -0.42
N ASN A 593 -6.03 -22.41 0.10
CA ASN A 593 -5.37 -22.40 1.38
C ASN A 593 -4.11 -23.29 1.31
N GLN A 594 -2.94 -22.72 1.61
CA GLN A 594 -1.68 -23.44 1.58
C GLN A 594 -0.74 -22.95 2.67
N VAL A 595 -0.11 -23.91 3.36
CA VAL A 595 0.90 -23.66 4.38
C VAL A 595 2.22 -24.28 3.91
N VAL A 596 3.31 -23.53 3.99
CA VAL A 596 4.67 -23.99 3.74
C VAL A 596 5.45 -23.85 5.04
N THR A 597 6.18 -24.89 5.42
CA THR A 597 7.07 -24.89 6.58
C THR A 597 8.50 -25.10 6.12
N LEU A 598 9.40 -24.25 6.64
CA LEU A 598 10.82 -24.18 6.33
C LEU A 598 11.62 -24.40 7.61
N SER A 599 12.71 -25.17 7.55
CA SER A 599 13.69 -25.30 8.64
C SER A 599 15.08 -24.93 8.16
N TRP A 600 15.91 -24.44 9.07
CA TRP A 600 17.35 -24.29 8.88
C TRP A 600 18.07 -24.94 10.05
N ASP A 601 19.13 -25.67 9.75
CA ASP A 601 20.09 -26.12 10.75
C ASP A 601 21.00 -24.97 11.21
N ALA A 602 21.77 -25.19 12.28
CA ALA A 602 22.86 -24.30 12.62
C ALA A 602 24.05 -24.58 11.69
N ASP A 603 24.50 -23.57 10.94
CA ASP A 603 25.59 -23.70 9.97
C ASP A 603 26.72 -22.68 10.27
N PRO A 604 27.57 -22.95 11.27
CA PRO A 604 28.62 -22.02 11.66
C PRO A 604 29.69 -21.92 10.57
N VAL A 605 29.81 -20.74 9.98
CA VAL A 605 30.89 -20.41 9.04
C VAL A 605 31.80 -19.39 9.71
N ALA A 606 32.96 -19.84 10.16
CA ALA A 606 33.94 -19.02 10.86
C ALA A 606 34.89 -18.32 9.88
N ALA A 607 34.97 -16.99 9.96
CA ALA A 607 36.08 -16.24 9.38
C ALA A 607 37.31 -16.29 10.33
N PRO A 608 38.55 -16.05 9.82
CA PRO A 608 39.73 -16.02 10.67
C PRO A 608 39.57 -15.07 11.86
N GLY A 609 39.73 -15.58 13.08
CA GLY A 609 39.59 -14.81 14.33
C GLY A 609 38.16 -14.69 14.88
N GLU A 610 37.14 -15.23 14.22
CA GLU A 610 35.79 -15.29 14.78
C GLU A 610 35.67 -16.38 15.86
N THR A 611 34.99 -16.04 16.95
CA THR A 611 34.50 -16.99 17.95
C THR A 611 33.40 -17.89 17.38
N PRO A 612 33.10 -19.05 17.98
CA PRO A 612 31.99 -19.90 17.56
C PRO A 612 30.63 -19.17 17.52
N LEU A 613 30.39 -18.24 18.46
CA LEU A 613 29.16 -17.44 18.47
C LEU A 613 29.11 -16.43 17.31
N GLN A 614 30.25 -15.81 16.97
CA GLN A 614 30.34 -14.94 15.80
C GLN A 614 30.18 -15.73 14.49
N ALA A 615 30.71 -16.96 14.44
CA ALA A 615 30.52 -17.88 13.31
C ALA A 615 29.03 -18.16 13.03
N LEU A 616 28.19 -18.17 14.08
CA LEU A 616 26.74 -18.41 14.02
C LEU A 616 25.88 -17.16 13.79
N SER A 617 26.44 -15.94 13.79
CA SER A 617 25.64 -14.72 13.62
C SER A 617 24.87 -14.75 12.28
N GLY A 618 23.54 -14.82 12.36
CA GLY A 618 22.63 -14.95 11.20
C GLY A 618 22.51 -16.38 10.64
N ARG A 619 23.26 -17.35 11.18
CA ARG A 619 23.33 -18.75 10.73
C ARG A 619 22.93 -19.78 11.80
N GLY A 620 22.27 -19.32 12.87
CA GLY A 620 21.63 -20.21 13.82
C GLY A 620 20.45 -20.97 13.19
N SER A 621 20.10 -22.08 13.84
CA SER A 621 18.92 -22.87 13.51
C SER A 621 17.65 -22.04 13.71
N LYS A 622 16.69 -22.18 12.80
CA LYS A 622 15.44 -21.40 12.82
C LYS A 622 14.37 -22.07 11.99
N THR A 623 13.12 -21.66 12.19
CA THR A 623 11.98 -22.13 11.41
C THR A 623 11.18 -20.99 10.82
N ALA A 624 10.44 -21.26 9.74
CA ALA A 624 9.46 -20.33 9.22
C ALA A 624 8.21 -21.06 8.73
N THR A 625 7.07 -20.40 8.85
CA THR A 625 5.81 -20.81 8.26
C THR A 625 5.28 -19.69 7.37
N LEU A 626 4.96 -20.02 6.13
CA LEU A 626 4.23 -19.18 5.18
C LEU A 626 2.81 -19.72 5.05
N HIS A 627 1.82 -18.89 5.31
CA HIS A 627 0.40 -19.21 5.13
C HIS A 627 -0.24 -18.32 4.06
N MET A 628 -0.68 -18.91 2.96
CA MET A 628 -1.48 -18.23 1.95
C MET A 628 -2.95 -18.62 2.10
N VAL A 629 -3.84 -17.63 2.21
CA VAL A 629 -5.27 -17.88 2.48
C VAL A 629 -6.20 -16.99 1.66
N ALA A 630 -7.20 -17.61 1.05
CA ALA A 630 -8.27 -16.92 0.32
C ALA A 630 -9.30 -16.28 1.27
N PHE A 631 -9.74 -16.98 2.31
CA PHE A 631 -10.87 -16.56 3.15
C PHE A 631 -10.44 -15.64 4.30
N THR A 632 -10.40 -14.33 4.02
CA THR A 632 -9.95 -13.32 4.99
C THR A 632 -10.44 -11.92 4.62
N GLU A 633 -10.61 -11.07 5.63
CA GLU A 633 -10.92 -9.64 5.50
C GLU A 633 -9.67 -8.77 5.35
N LYS A 634 -8.48 -9.29 5.72
CA LYS A 634 -7.20 -8.56 5.63
C LYS A 634 -6.62 -8.59 4.21
N ILE A 635 -7.37 -8.15 3.23
CA ILE A 635 -7.08 -8.38 1.80
C ILE A 635 -5.75 -7.73 1.39
N CYS A 636 -4.81 -8.56 0.93
CA CYS A 636 -3.42 -8.21 0.61
C CYS A 636 -2.66 -7.46 1.73
N THR A 637 -3.17 -7.49 2.96
CA THR A 637 -2.56 -6.84 4.13
C THR A 637 -1.74 -7.87 4.88
N ARG A 638 -0.50 -8.09 4.40
CA ARG A 638 0.42 -9.08 4.97
C ARG A 638 0.70 -8.80 6.43
N PHE A 639 0.84 -9.86 7.21
CA PHE A 639 1.30 -9.76 8.58
C PHE A 639 2.26 -10.88 8.95
N THR A 640 3.18 -10.57 9.86
CA THR A 640 4.28 -11.44 10.26
C THR A 640 4.48 -11.36 11.77
N HIS A 641 4.54 -12.52 12.42
CA HIS A 641 5.08 -12.65 13.77
C HIS A 641 6.50 -13.21 13.68
N ILE A 642 7.43 -12.61 14.42
CA ILE A 642 8.84 -12.98 14.41
C ILE A 642 9.30 -13.12 15.85
N TYR A 643 9.87 -14.27 16.18
CA TYR A 643 10.30 -14.60 17.53
C TYR A 643 11.82 -14.68 17.58
N GLY A 644 12.42 -13.97 18.52
CA GLY A 644 13.87 -13.96 18.74
C GLY A 644 14.24 -14.29 20.18
N VAL A 645 15.54 -14.49 20.42
CA VAL A 645 16.07 -14.87 21.74
C VAL A 645 15.94 -13.77 22.81
N HIS A 646 15.71 -12.53 22.41
CA HIS A 646 15.60 -11.38 23.32
C HIS A 646 14.28 -10.62 23.20
N GLY A 647 13.39 -11.03 22.30
CA GLY A 647 12.15 -10.33 22.07
C GLY A 647 11.29 -10.94 20.98
N GLU A 648 10.19 -10.27 20.68
CA GLU A 648 9.30 -10.61 19.56
C GLU A 648 8.94 -9.36 18.77
N MET A 649 8.58 -9.57 17.50
CA MET A 649 8.15 -8.54 16.58
C MET A 649 6.84 -8.95 15.88
N TYR A 650 5.90 -8.01 15.80
CA TYR A 650 4.70 -8.11 14.97
C TYR A 650 4.72 -7.01 13.91
N ALA A 651 4.55 -7.37 12.65
CA ALA A 651 4.59 -6.44 11.53
C ALA A 651 3.37 -6.67 10.62
N ASP A 652 2.58 -5.64 10.30
CA ASP A 652 1.27 -5.79 9.64
C ASP A 652 1.09 -4.93 8.37
N SER A 653 2.18 -4.72 7.63
CA SER A 653 2.27 -3.83 6.46
C SER A 653 2.06 -2.34 6.74
N SER A 654 1.56 -1.98 7.93
CA SER A 654 1.37 -0.59 8.36
C SER A 654 2.33 -0.20 9.48
N SER A 655 2.46 -1.05 10.49
CA SER A 655 3.27 -0.82 11.67
C SER A 655 4.22 -1.99 11.94
N ILE A 656 5.22 -1.73 12.77
CA ILE A 656 6.12 -2.75 13.32
C ILE A 656 6.19 -2.56 14.82
N THR A 657 5.70 -3.54 15.56
CA THR A 657 5.74 -3.59 17.02
C THR A 657 6.86 -4.49 17.47
N VAL A 658 7.71 -4.04 18.38
CA VAL A 658 8.81 -4.81 18.98
C VAL A 658 8.65 -4.83 20.50
N THR A 659 8.73 -6.02 21.10
CA THR A 659 8.75 -6.22 22.56
C THR A 659 10.10 -6.79 22.96
N ASP A 660 10.87 -6.09 23.80
CA ASP A 660 12.13 -6.60 24.37
C ASP A 660 11.86 -7.31 25.71
N PHE A 661 12.20 -8.60 25.80
CA PHE A 661 11.95 -9.43 26.99
C PHE A 661 12.84 -9.09 28.18
N ARG A 662 14.00 -8.46 27.95
CA ARG A 662 14.95 -8.11 29.01
C ARG A 662 14.49 -6.87 29.77
N THR A 663 13.78 -5.97 29.08
CA THR A 663 13.32 -4.68 29.63
C THR A 663 11.81 -4.57 29.76
N CYS A 664 11.06 -5.52 29.19
CA CYS A 664 9.60 -5.49 29.01
C CYS A 664 9.10 -4.26 28.23
N LYS A 665 9.98 -3.54 27.52
CA LYS A 665 9.63 -2.35 26.75
C LYS A 665 9.02 -2.76 25.41
N LYS A 666 7.89 -2.13 25.08
CA LYS A 666 7.25 -2.19 23.77
C LYS A 666 7.55 -0.92 22.97
N THR A 667 7.99 -1.06 21.73
CA THR A 667 8.24 0.04 20.79
C THR A 667 7.43 -0.18 19.53
N VAL A 668 6.84 0.87 18.96
CA VAL A 668 6.03 0.79 17.73
C VAL A 668 6.58 1.75 16.69
N HIS A 669 6.96 1.21 15.54
CA HIS A 669 7.45 1.97 14.40
C HIS A 669 6.34 2.12 13.35
N TYR A 670 6.26 3.31 12.75
CA TYR A 670 5.35 3.62 11.65
C TYR A 670 6.17 4.03 10.43
N PRO A 671 6.61 3.05 9.61
CA PRO A 671 7.25 3.32 8.34
C PRO A 671 6.36 4.20 7.45
N HIS A 672 6.98 5.05 6.63
CA HIS A 672 6.21 5.89 5.71
C HIS A 672 5.49 5.06 4.66
N ILE A 673 4.24 5.42 4.40
CA ILE A 673 3.42 4.88 3.31
C ILE A 673 2.88 6.10 2.56
N PRO A 674 3.32 6.37 1.33
CA PRO A 674 2.80 7.47 0.53
C PRO A 674 1.34 7.19 0.14
N GLU A 675 0.55 8.26 0.04
CA GLU A 675 -0.82 8.16 -0.47
C GLU A 675 -0.81 7.66 -1.91
N GLY A 676 -1.55 6.59 -2.20
CA GLY A 676 -1.67 6.02 -3.54
C GLY A 676 -0.54 5.07 -3.96
N GLY A 677 0.46 4.83 -3.12
CA GLY A 677 1.56 3.90 -3.41
C GLY A 677 1.13 2.43 -3.42
N GLY A 678 1.39 1.71 -4.51
CA GLY A 678 1.15 0.27 -4.61
C GLY A 678 2.09 -0.53 -3.70
N HIS A 679 1.57 -1.56 -3.03
CA HIS A 679 2.33 -2.46 -2.15
C HIS A 679 3.13 -1.75 -1.03
N GLY A 680 2.57 -0.67 -0.46
CA GLY A 680 3.23 0.11 0.58
C GLY A 680 4.51 0.79 0.08
N ASP A 681 4.44 1.43 -1.10
CA ASP A 681 5.57 2.03 -1.84
C ASP A 681 6.55 1.06 -2.49
N GLY A 682 6.30 -0.26 -2.44
CA GLY A 682 7.19 -1.24 -3.06
C GLY A 682 7.37 -1.05 -4.57
N ASP A 683 6.29 -0.66 -5.27
CA ASP A 683 6.31 -0.45 -6.73
C ASP A 683 7.20 0.75 -7.11
N GLU A 684 7.04 1.87 -6.41
CA GLU A 684 7.90 3.05 -6.63
C GLU A 684 9.33 2.81 -6.15
N GLY A 685 9.51 2.15 -5.01
CA GLY A 685 10.80 1.81 -4.45
C GLY A 685 11.65 0.99 -5.43
N LEU A 686 11.09 -0.10 -5.98
CA LEU A 686 11.78 -0.91 -6.98
C LEU A 686 12.10 -0.09 -8.24
N THR A 687 11.12 0.65 -8.74
CA THR A 687 11.29 1.47 -9.96
C THR A 687 12.39 2.50 -9.79
N ARG A 688 12.36 3.23 -8.68
CA ARG A 688 13.34 4.25 -8.29
C ARG A 688 14.74 3.66 -8.25
N GLN A 689 14.92 2.51 -7.59
CA GLN A 689 16.22 1.85 -7.49
C GLN A 689 16.72 1.31 -8.82
N PHE A 690 15.85 0.67 -9.62
CA PHE A 690 16.24 0.13 -10.92
C PHE A 690 16.64 1.25 -11.90
N VAL A 691 15.83 2.30 -12.02
CA VAL A 691 16.13 3.41 -12.93
C VAL A 691 17.36 4.18 -12.46
N LEU A 692 17.53 4.39 -11.14
CA LEU A 692 18.75 4.96 -10.59
C LEU A 692 19.96 4.10 -10.93
N ALA A 693 19.88 2.77 -10.78
CA ALA A 693 20.98 1.88 -11.14
C ALA A 693 21.38 2.03 -12.63
N VAL A 694 20.39 2.12 -13.52
CA VAL A 694 20.62 2.37 -14.96
C VAL A 694 21.32 3.72 -15.18
N ASP A 695 20.85 4.77 -14.52
CA ASP A 695 21.45 6.11 -14.59
C ASP A 695 22.91 6.12 -14.10
N ARG A 696 23.20 5.42 -13.01
CA ARG A 696 24.54 5.28 -12.44
C ARG A 696 25.50 4.58 -13.40
N VAL A 697 25.05 3.54 -14.08
CA VAL A 697 25.83 2.86 -15.12
C VAL A 697 26.02 3.78 -16.34
N LYS A 698 24.93 4.37 -16.84
CA LYS A 698 24.90 5.17 -18.08
C LYS A 698 25.70 6.47 -17.96
N ASN A 699 25.44 7.26 -16.92
CA ASN A 699 25.90 8.65 -16.81
C ASN A 699 27.05 8.85 -15.82
N HIS A 700 27.27 7.90 -14.91
CA HIS A 700 28.29 8.04 -13.86
C HIS A 700 29.43 7.02 -13.97
N GLY A 701 29.43 6.16 -15.00
CA GLY A 701 30.48 5.18 -15.25
C GLY A 701 30.58 4.09 -14.17
N GLU A 702 29.51 3.90 -13.38
CA GLU A 702 29.49 2.89 -12.33
C GLU A 702 29.43 1.48 -12.95
N LYS A 703 30.22 0.54 -12.40
CA LYS A 703 30.21 -0.85 -12.90
C LYS A 703 28.85 -1.48 -12.65
N VAL A 704 28.32 -2.23 -13.62
CA VAL A 704 27.02 -2.91 -13.52
C VAL A 704 26.94 -3.79 -12.28
N SER A 705 27.98 -4.56 -11.96
CA SER A 705 28.03 -5.40 -10.77
C SER A 705 27.96 -4.62 -9.45
N MET A 706 28.50 -3.38 -9.42
CA MET A 706 28.38 -2.49 -8.27
C MET A 706 26.97 -1.92 -8.17
N ALA A 707 26.43 -1.39 -9.27
CA ALA A 707 25.07 -0.84 -9.29
C ALA A 707 24.00 -1.91 -8.97
N GLN A 708 24.15 -3.14 -9.46
CA GLN A 708 23.29 -4.28 -9.12
C GLN A 708 23.28 -4.54 -7.61
N ARG A 709 24.47 -4.54 -6.99
CA ARG A 709 24.61 -4.82 -5.56
C ARG A 709 24.11 -3.67 -4.69
N GLU A 710 24.39 -2.43 -5.08
CA GLU A 710 24.13 -1.24 -4.26
C GLU A 710 22.68 -0.77 -4.34
N TYR A 711 22.12 -0.67 -5.54
CA TYR A 711 20.80 -0.07 -5.73
C TYR A 711 19.70 -1.14 -5.81
N ILE A 712 19.90 -2.20 -6.61
CA ILE A 712 18.90 -3.27 -6.76
C ILE A 712 18.90 -4.20 -5.54
N LYS A 713 20.07 -4.47 -4.93
CA LYS A 713 20.19 -5.29 -3.70
C LYS A 713 19.55 -6.70 -3.79
N CYS A 714 19.40 -7.19 -5.01
CA CYS A 714 18.90 -8.51 -5.35
C CYS A 714 19.61 -8.92 -6.65
N ASN A 715 20.29 -10.06 -6.65
CA ASN A 715 20.94 -10.57 -7.85
C ASN A 715 20.11 -11.71 -8.47
N LEU A 716 20.42 -12.08 -9.71
CA LEU A 716 19.69 -13.11 -10.46
C LEU A 716 19.71 -14.49 -9.76
N ARG A 717 20.78 -14.81 -9.02
CA ARG A 717 20.86 -16.06 -8.23
C ARG A 717 19.92 -16.01 -7.03
N ASP A 718 19.76 -14.87 -6.38
CA ASP A 718 18.76 -14.69 -5.31
C ASP A 718 17.35 -14.93 -5.84
N VAL A 719 17.05 -14.39 -7.03
CA VAL A 719 15.75 -14.58 -7.71
C VAL A 719 15.52 -16.05 -8.01
N LEU A 720 16.49 -16.74 -8.60
CA LEU A 720 16.38 -18.17 -8.88
C LEU A 720 16.19 -18.98 -7.58
N MET A 721 16.95 -18.67 -6.53
CA MET A 721 16.87 -19.34 -5.24
C MET A 721 15.49 -19.21 -4.59
N SER A 722 14.94 -18.00 -4.52
CA SER A 722 13.63 -17.78 -3.91
C SER A 722 12.49 -18.43 -4.71
N HIS A 723 12.57 -18.44 -6.04
CA HIS A 723 11.62 -19.16 -6.90
C HIS A 723 11.76 -20.68 -6.74
N SER A 724 12.99 -21.20 -6.67
CA SER A 724 13.28 -22.61 -6.40
C SER A 724 12.68 -23.09 -5.08
N MET A 725 12.66 -22.26 -4.03
CA MET A 725 11.98 -22.60 -2.78
C MET A 725 10.46 -22.79 -2.98
N VAL A 726 9.83 -21.99 -3.85
CA VAL A 726 8.41 -22.16 -4.22
C VAL A 726 8.19 -23.47 -4.99
N PHE A 727 9.04 -23.77 -5.98
CA PHE A 727 8.93 -25.02 -6.75
C PHE A 727 9.14 -26.25 -5.88
N ALA A 728 10.10 -26.22 -4.95
CA ALA A 728 10.29 -27.26 -3.95
C ALA A 728 9.07 -27.38 -3.03
N ALA A 729 8.48 -26.27 -2.58
CA ALA A 729 7.24 -26.31 -1.79
C ALA A 729 6.08 -26.97 -2.56
N GLU A 730 5.93 -26.65 -3.85
CA GLU A 730 4.91 -27.26 -4.70
C GLU A 730 5.15 -28.76 -4.93
N GLU A 731 6.40 -29.17 -5.14
CA GLU A 731 6.77 -30.59 -5.24
C GLU A 731 6.52 -31.33 -3.93
N ALA A 732 6.84 -30.71 -2.78
CA ALA A 732 6.59 -31.26 -1.45
C ALA A 732 5.08 -31.48 -1.23
N ARG A 733 4.25 -30.48 -1.58
CA ARG A 733 2.78 -30.55 -1.50
C ARG A 733 2.21 -31.68 -2.37
N LYS A 734 2.57 -31.71 -3.65
CA LYS A 734 2.05 -32.69 -4.62
C LYS A 734 2.53 -34.10 -4.29
N GLY A 735 3.78 -34.24 -3.85
CA GLY A 735 4.40 -35.50 -3.46
C GLY A 735 4.07 -35.97 -2.05
N ARG A 736 3.42 -35.14 -1.21
CA ARG A 736 3.15 -35.42 0.21
C ARG A 736 4.42 -35.86 0.97
N LYS A 737 5.51 -35.12 0.74
CA LYS A 737 6.84 -35.42 1.28
C LYS A 737 7.49 -34.18 1.88
N VAL A 738 8.51 -34.39 2.70
CA VAL A 738 9.46 -33.35 3.10
C VAL A 738 10.61 -33.39 2.10
N ILE A 739 11.06 -32.22 1.65
CA ILE A 739 12.17 -32.07 0.71
C ILE A 739 13.39 -31.56 1.49
N ASP A 740 14.50 -32.28 1.37
CA ASP A 740 15.83 -31.72 1.63
C ASP A 740 16.14 -30.72 0.51
N PHE A 741 16.08 -29.44 0.83
CA PHE A 741 16.17 -28.40 -0.19
C PHE A 741 17.57 -28.25 -0.76
N GLN A 742 18.62 -28.52 0.01
CA GLN A 742 19.98 -28.43 -0.49
C GLN A 742 20.26 -29.51 -1.54
N GLU A 743 19.87 -30.76 -1.25
CA GLU A 743 19.98 -31.86 -2.21
C GLU A 743 19.08 -31.64 -3.43
N TRP A 744 17.84 -31.19 -3.21
CA TRP A 744 16.90 -30.88 -4.28
C TRP A 744 17.40 -29.75 -5.17
N PHE A 745 17.92 -28.66 -4.62
CA PHE A 745 18.42 -27.53 -5.37
C PHE A 745 19.68 -27.90 -6.18
N GLU A 746 20.60 -28.69 -5.61
CA GLU A 746 21.76 -29.16 -6.36
C GLU A 746 21.32 -30.03 -7.55
N LYS A 747 20.38 -30.96 -7.33
CA LYS A 747 19.89 -31.89 -8.36
C LYS A 747 19.04 -31.22 -9.43
N GLU A 748 18.03 -30.46 -9.03
CA GLU A 748 17.00 -29.94 -9.94
C GLU A 748 17.41 -28.62 -10.59
N VAL A 749 18.42 -27.93 -10.05
CA VAL A 749 18.89 -26.62 -10.54
C VAL A 749 20.36 -26.66 -10.89
N MET A 750 21.26 -26.84 -9.93
CA MET A 750 22.69 -26.59 -10.15
C MET A 750 23.33 -27.57 -11.14
N ILE A 751 23.00 -28.86 -11.08
CA ILE A 751 23.49 -29.85 -12.05
C ILE A 751 22.97 -29.52 -13.44
N LYS A 752 21.68 -29.20 -13.57
CA LYS A 752 21.04 -28.89 -14.86
C LYS A 752 21.54 -27.57 -15.48
N LEU A 753 21.99 -26.62 -14.66
CA LEU A 753 22.64 -25.40 -15.15
C LEU A 753 24.08 -25.63 -15.65
N ARG A 754 24.72 -26.74 -15.25
CA ARG A 754 26.09 -27.10 -15.67
C ARG A 754 26.12 -28.00 -16.91
N THR A 755 25.02 -28.66 -17.22
CA THR A 755 24.81 -29.55 -18.39
C THR A 755 24.18 -28.78 -19.53
#